data_AF-A0A9D8AVB6-F1
#
_entry.id   AF-A0A9D8AVB6-F1
#
_cell.length_a   1.000
_cell.length_b   1.000
_cell.length_c   1.000
_cell.angle_alpha   90.00
_cell.angle_beta   90.00
_cell.angle_gamma   90.00
#
_symmetry.space_group_name_H-M   'P 1'
#
loop_
_entity.id
_entity.type
_entity.pdbx_description
1 polymer ?
#
loop_
_entity_poly.entity_id
_entity_poly.type
_entity_poly.pdbx_seq_one_letter_code
_entity_poly.pdbx_strand_id
1 'polypeptide(L)'
;MRAFLRFWTDPARARLRLLLLAATSVICALWSAWIWHRSRTWPESALLPLQDPLANLNQVGVNVDLAQYDAVELDRVLSQVRDAGFRWVRQRFGWEEIEPQRGRLTWDAWDPIVSACAAYDLELIAVLDGSPPWAREGSGSANPYTPPQETADWGTFVARFAGRYRGHVAAYQLWDEPNLSSHWGDRYVAPVGYVALLREGAIRARDADPGAVILLAALAPTVEYGPLNLNEVTFLEQITEAGAGPYYDVVALQPYGFGDPPQARADLGHLNYARIGAVHRKMVRLGLGDRPVWATAWGWNALPAGWEGQPTLWAAVSVEDQAEYTRSAIEQARREWPWMGPMILYTYQPDLPADDPRWGFALLDAQGISQPVHDELRRASAIPPALHTGVYRASPETAQFSGAWRFSSAGADPPPDAGREGTPRAGLAFDFWGTSLDLTVRRGDFWGVFYVRVDGQSVQGLPRDEGGRAYLVLHDPSGQVETIQVARGLSPDTPHRLEIDAHGGWGQWPLVGWTVWGEPLRDLAADVSPIWLLLGVSAGAALAAVGQIALDPGVLLPVLAGVGRVFRRYRALPEWVPVLATLGAVLAFYFVPWAPASLLLLAILFALFFLRIDLGLAAVAFALPFYLRPKMLLGRPFSTVELALGLCALAWLSARLLDLGRAAVRSGPGPLLWRLGQLGASLRTWTVRTWLGLSSLDVGMAALVGLAALSLTWTTHLQVAVREFRTVFVESALFYALLRLALRTLRAHRRVIEGWLLGATAISLIGLGQRVSGQNLITVGGISRVRGFYGSPNNLALYLSRALPVLLAVAWQGRDRVRRLAYGIAALPVLAALVCTQSRGALLLALPAALLALGLLKRSRKATWTALGALAALVLLLLPLVVAGRLFTWFDPSTDTGLFRLRLWRSTLSMLADHPLTGVGLDNYLYAYRSRYVLPSAWGELDLSHPHNLLLDAWTRLGIGGVGIVVWMLVAFFRGAWAQLRTVPGDRRAVLLGLASGMIAALAHGLVDHAIFVIDLAFVFGLLLAMAHPLVRARSAHMGVDT
;
A
#
# COMPACT_ATOMS: atom_id res chain seq x y z
N MET A 1 -38.95 -24.07 -0.50
CA MET A 1 -39.39 -22.71 -0.88
C MET A 1 -40.69 -22.23 -0.19
N ARG A 2 -41.79 -22.99 -0.15
CA ARG A 2 -43.01 -22.60 0.61
C ARG A 2 -42.82 -22.59 2.14
N ALA A 3 -41.95 -23.45 2.69
CA ALA A 3 -41.57 -23.42 4.11
C ALA A 3 -40.68 -22.21 4.46
N PHE A 4 -39.75 -21.85 3.57
CA PHE A 4 -38.94 -20.62 3.67
C PHE A 4 -39.83 -19.36 3.62
N LEU A 5 -40.81 -19.34 2.72
CA LEU A 5 -41.77 -18.24 2.63
C LEU A 5 -42.72 -18.14 3.84
N ARG A 6 -43.06 -19.25 4.51
CA ARG A 6 -43.86 -19.23 5.76
C ARG A 6 -43.06 -18.76 6.98
N PHE A 7 -41.75 -19.02 7.02
CA PHE A 7 -40.84 -18.54 8.06
C PHE A 7 -40.77 -16.99 8.13
N TRP A 8 -40.86 -16.34 6.97
CA TRP A 8 -40.80 -14.87 6.85
C TRP A 8 -42.14 -14.14 7.06
N THR A 9 -43.27 -14.84 7.16
CA THR A 9 -44.62 -14.23 7.17
C THR A 9 -45.39 -14.34 8.49
N ASP A 10 -44.89 -15.09 9.47
CA ASP A 10 -45.58 -15.34 10.75
C ASP A 10 -45.32 -14.20 11.78
N PRO A 11 -46.36 -13.53 12.33
CA PRO A 11 -46.23 -12.48 13.35
C PRO A 11 -45.77 -13.01 14.72
N ALA A 12 -46.04 -14.27 15.06
CA ALA A 12 -45.66 -14.86 16.35
C ALA A 12 -44.14 -15.05 16.50
N ARG A 13 -43.38 -14.95 15.40
CA ARG A 13 -41.92 -15.17 15.35
C ARG A 13 -41.11 -13.88 15.22
N ALA A 14 -41.72 -12.72 15.46
CA ALA A 14 -41.02 -11.43 15.52
C ALA A 14 -39.85 -11.44 16.53
N ARG A 15 -40.02 -12.17 17.65
CA ARG A 15 -38.94 -12.40 18.64
C ARG A 15 -37.76 -13.20 18.07
N LEU A 16 -38.01 -14.15 17.16
CA LEU A 16 -36.96 -14.95 16.50
C LEU A 16 -36.17 -14.15 15.45
N ARG A 17 -36.79 -13.11 14.85
CA ARG A 17 -36.13 -12.18 13.92
C ARG A 17 -35.28 -11.15 14.65
N LEU A 18 -35.75 -10.68 15.80
CA LEU A 18 -34.94 -9.92 16.77
C LEU A 18 -33.77 -10.78 17.29
N LEU A 19 -33.98 -12.08 17.53
CA LEU A 19 -32.91 -13.02 17.87
C LEU A 19 -31.95 -13.28 16.71
N LEU A 20 -32.38 -13.25 15.45
CA LEU A 20 -31.50 -13.40 14.28
C LEU A 20 -30.71 -12.11 13.98
N LEU A 21 -31.30 -10.93 14.18
CA LEU A 21 -30.60 -9.65 14.15
C LEU A 21 -29.62 -9.54 15.32
N ALA A 22 -30.03 -9.94 16.53
CA ALA A 22 -29.14 -10.07 17.68
C ALA A 22 -28.06 -11.13 17.45
N ALA A 23 -28.36 -12.25 16.79
CA ALA A 23 -27.37 -13.27 16.42
C ALA A 23 -26.43 -12.77 15.31
N THR A 24 -26.91 -11.94 14.37
CA THR A 24 -26.04 -11.31 13.36
C THR A 24 -25.14 -10.26 14.02
N SER A 25 -25.67 -9.50 14.98
CA SER A 25 -24.88 -8.57 15.81
C SER A 25 -23.91 -9.29 16.75
N VAL A 26 -24.29 -10.45 17.31
CA VAL A 26 -23.44 -11.31 18.12
C VAL A 26 -22.41 -12.03 17.26
N ILE A 27 -22.74 -12.44 16.03
CA ILE A 27 -21.76 -12.98 15.08
C ILE A 27 -20.80 -11.89 14.67
N CYS A 28 -21.25 -10.67 14.33
CA CYS A 28 -20.37 -9.54 14.06
C CYS A 28 -19.53 -9.14 15.30
N ALA A 29 -20.10 -9.21 16.51
CA ALA A 29 -19.38 -8.95 17.76
C ALA A 29 -18.41 -10.07 18.13
N LEU A 30 -18.73 -11.34 17.84
CA LEU A 30 -17.84 -12.50 18.00
C LEU A 30 -16.78 -12.53 16.91
N TRP A 31 -17.06 -12.05 15.70
CA TRP A 31 -16.09 -11.88 14.62
C TRP A 31 -15.15 -10.71 14.94
N SER A 32 -15.68 -9.62 15.49
CA SER A 32 -14.88 -8.50 16.01
C SER A 32 -14.11 -8.87 17.28
N ALA A 33 -14.68 -9.69 18.17
CA ALA A 33 -14.01 -10.24 19.36
C ALA A 33 -13.00 -11.33 19.00
N TRP A 34 -13.19 -12.05 17.88
CA TRP A 34 -12.23 -13.02 17.33
C TRP A 34 -11.08 -12.31 16.63
N ILE A 35 -11.35 -11.21 15.90
CA ILE A 35 -10.34 -10.28 15.38
C ILE A 35 -9.58 -9.61 16.55
N TRP A 36 -10.28 -9.18 17.61
CA TRP A 36 -9.70 -8.62 18.83
C TRP A 36 -8.89 -9.66 19.66
N HIS A 37 -9.39 -10.89 19.79
CA HIS A 37 -8.69 -11.99 20.48
C HIS A 37 -7.47 -12.44 19.66
N ARG A 38 -7.56 -12.50 18.32
CA ARG A 38 -6.39 -12.67 17.44
C ARG A 38 -5.43 -11.49 17.49
N SER A 39 -5.90 -10.28 17.77
CA SER A 39 -5.03 -9.11 18.04
C SER A 39 -4.40 -9.15 19.44
N ARG A 40 -4.76 -10.13 20.27
CA ARG A 40 -4.20 -10.39 21.62
C ARG A 40 -3.50 -11.74 21.77
N THR A 41 -3.13 -12.37 20.67
CA THR A 41 -2.07 -13.39 20.70
C THR A 41 -0.80 -12.74 20.21
N TRP A 42 -0.12 -12.03 21.12
CA TRP A 42 1.31 -11.75 20.94
C TRP A 42 1.98 -13.12 20.86
N PRO A 43 2.65 -13.48 19.74
CA PRO A 43 3.56 -14.60 19.79
C PRO A 43 4.61 -14.28 20.86
N GLU A 44 4.77 -15.17 21.82
CA GLU A 44 5.93 -15.15 22.71
C GLU A 44 7.20 -15.11 21.84
N SER A 45 7.89 -13.96 21.83
CA SER A 45 9.30 -13.82 21.41
C SER A 45 9.72 -14.58 20.15
N ALA A 46 9.11 -14.29 18.99
CA ALA A 46 9.59 -14.81 17.71
C ALA A 46 10.46 -13.74 17.01
N LEU A 47 11.79 -13.88 17.09
CA LEU A 47 12.81 -13.50 16.08
C LEU A 47 12.63 -12.21 15.25
N LEU A 48 11.90 -11.19 15.72
CA LEU A 48 11.81 -9.91 15.04
C LEU A 48 13.14 -9.17 15.22
N PRO A 49 13.85 -8.80 14.15
CA PRO A 49 15.05 -7.99 14.25
C PRO A 49 14.72 -6.64 14.89
N LEU A 50 15.49 -6.30 15.95
CA LEU A 50 15.37 -5.01 16.61
C LEU A 50 15.79 -3.93 15.61
N GLN A 51 14.94 -2.91 15.38
CA GLN A 51 15.25 -1.81 14.47
C GLN A 51 16.13 -0.74 15.12
N ASP A 52 17.16 -1.17 15.87
CA ASP A 52 18.11 -0.28 16.55
C ASP A 52 19.53 -0.61 16.07
N PRO A 53 20.30 0.37 15.56
CA PRO A 53 21.67 0.14 15.10
C PRO A 53 22.66 -0.28 16.21
N LEU A 54 22.30 -0.12 17.48
CA LEU A 54 23.09 -0.59 18.62
C LEU A 54 22.83 -2.07 18.95
N ALA A 55 21.90 -2.71 18.25
CA ALA A 55 21.64 -4.15 18.29
C ALA A 55 22.10 -4.85 17.00
N ASN A 56 22.08 -6.19 16.98
CA ASN A 56 22.48 -7.03 15.86
C ASN A 56 23.97 -6.96 15.48
N LEU A 57 24.81 -6.27 16.26
CA LEU A 57 26.24 -6.16 15.98
C LEU A 57 26.95 -7.48 16.28
N ASN A 58 26.67 -8.12 17.43
CA ASN A 58 27.31 -9.36 17.91
C ASN A 58 28.85 -9.37 17.70
N GLN A 59 29.46 -8.18 17.73
CA GLN A 59 30.89 -7.98 17.59
C GLN A 59 31.54 -8.31 18.93
N VAL A 60 32.73 -8.90 18.88
CA VAL A 60 33.45 -9.28 20.08
C VAL A 60 34.32 -8.10 20.53
N GLY A 61 34.25 -7.80 21.82
CA GLY A 61 35.13 -6.86 22.50
C GLY A 61 35.78 -7.49 23.73
N VAL A 62 36.58 -6.70 24.42
CA VAL A 62 37.28 -7.15 25.62
C VAL A 62 37.43 -6.02 26.64
N ASN A 63 37.32 -6.34 27.92
CA ASN A 63 37.68 -5.43 29.00
C ASN A 63 39.21 -5.39 29.13
N VAL A 64 39.78 -4.20 29.28
CA VAL A 64 41.24 -4.03 29.43
C VAL A 64 41.49 -2.96 30.47
N ASP A 65 42.44 -3.19 31.37
CA ASP A 65 42.93 -2.19 32.31
C ASP A 65 44.15 -1.48 31.71
N LEU A 66 43.92 -0.61 30.72
CA LEU A 66 44.95 0.05 29.93
C LEU A 66 45.87 0.98 30.74
N ALA A 67 45.40 1.45 31.90
CA ALA A 67 46.18 2.30 32.80
C ALA A 67 47.40 1.58 33.42
N GLN A 68 47.44 0.25 33.37
CA GLN A 68 48.58 -0.54 33.86
C GLN A 68 49.80 -0.47 32.92
N TYR A 69 49.60 -0.09 31.65
CA TYR A 69 50.64 -0.14 30.62
C TYR A 69 51.32 1.22 30.44
N ASP A 70 52.65 1.20 30.24
CA ASP A 70 53.33 2.38 29.74
C ASP A 70 53.00 2.66 28.26
N ALA A 71 53.48 3.78 27.71
CA ALA A 71 53.14 4.19 26.34
C ALA A 71 53.55 3.17 25.25
N VAL A 72 54.64 2.43 25.46
CA VAL A 72 55.14 1.43 24.49
C VAL A 72 54.32 0.14 24.61
N GLU A 73 54.02 -0.26 25.84
CA GLU A 73 53.17 -1.42 26.13
C GLU A 73 51.73 -1.20 25.67
N LEU A 74 51.18 0.00 25.87
CA LEU A 74 49.85 0.39 25.45
C LEU A 74 49.67 0.24 23.93
N ASP A 75 50.63 0.76 23.15
CA ASP A 75 50.62 0.65 21.68
C ASP A 75 50.66 -0.83 21.24
N ARG A 76 51.55 -1.62 21.87
CA ARG A 76 51.67 -3.06 21.60
C ARG A 76 50.37 -3.81 21.93
N VAL A 77 49.77 -3.56 23.09
CA VAL A 77 48.55 -4.24 23.54
C VAL A 77 47.37 -3.88 22.64
N LEU A 78 47.18 -2.61 22.30
CA LEU A 78 46.07 -2.20 21.42
C LEU A 78 46.24 -2.73 19.99
N SER A 79 47.47 -2.81 19.47
CA SER A 79 47.72 -3.51 18.21
C SER A 79 47.34 -4.99 18.31
N GLN A 80 47.70 -5.68 19.39
CA GLN A 80 47.36 -7.09 19.59
C GLN A 80 45.86 -7.32 19.74
N VAL A 81 45.16 -6.42 20.46
CA VAL A 81 43.69 -6.44 20.60
C VAL A 81 43.03 -6.30 19.22
N ARG A 82 43.45 -5.32 18.41
CA ARG A 82 42.93 -5.12 17.05
C ARG A 82 43.22 -6.32 16.15
N ASP A 83 44.45 -6.83 16.17
CA ASP A 83 44.89 -7.93 15.32
C ASP A 83 44.25 -9.28 15.73
N ALA A 84 43.79 -9.41 16.98
CA ALA A 84 42.97 -10.51 17.45
C ALA A 84 41.50 -10.41 17.00
N GLY A 85 41.13 -9.34 16.30
CA GLY A 85 39.80 -9.13 15.72
C GLY A 85 38.82 -8.43 16.66
N PHE A 86 39.25 -7.99 17.84
CA PHE A 86 38.40 -7.20 18.74
C PHE A 86 38.17 -5.81 18.14
N ARG A 87 36.93 -5.33 18.24
CA ARG A 87 36.55 -3.97 17.82
C ARG A 87 36.20 -3.04 18.98
N TRP A 88 35.84 -3.62 20.11
CA TRP A 88 35.37 -2.89 21.27
C TRP A 88 36.31 -3.10 22.45
N VAL A 89 36.66 -2.01 23.12
CA VAL A 89 37.43 -2.02 24.37
C VAL A 89 36.60 -1.37 25.46
N ARG A 90 36.47 -2.03 26.60
CA ARG A 90 35.84 -1.48 27.80
C ARG A 90 36.90 -1.16 28.85
N GLN A 91 36.96 0.11 29.25
CA GLN A 91 37.95 0.66 30.18
C GLN A 91 37.25 1.44 31.30
N ARG A 92 37.72 1.26 32.52
CA ARG A 92 37.29 2.04 33.69
C ARG A 92 38.00 3.40 33.76
N PHE A 93 37.24 4.45 34.06
CA PHE A 93 37.72 5.81 34.30
C PHE A 93 37.15 6.30 35.65
N GLY A 94 37.85 5.99 36.75
CA GLY A 94 37.41 6.31 38.10
C GLY A 94 37.39 7.81 38.37
N TRP A 95 36.26 8.36 38.83
CA TRP A 95 36.15 9.77 39.18
C TRP A 95 37.09 10.15 40.32
N GLU A 96 37.30 9.26 41.29
CA GLU A 96 38.21 9.44 42.40
C GLU A 96 39.69 9.54 41.99
N GLU A 97 40.05 8.94 40.86
CA GLU A 97 41.39 8.97 40.28
C GLU A 97 41.57 10.20 39.39
N ILE A 98 40.53 10.60 38.66
CA ILE A 98 40.55 11.76 37.77
C ILE A 98 40.41 13.08 38.55
N GLU A 99 39.60 13.12 39.61
CA GLU A 99 39.35 14.34 40.41
C GLU A 99 39.58 14.08 41.91
N PRO A 100 40.82 13.78 42.33
CA PRO A 100 41.12 13.45 43.73
C PRO A 100 40.84 14.62 44.69
N GLN A 101 40.83 15.85 44.17
CA GLN A 101 40.47 17.09 44.89
C GLN A 101 39.47 17.89 44.08
N ARG A 102 38.43 18.43 44.73
CA ARG A 102 37.35 19.19 44.08
C ARG A 102 37.91 20.27 43.15
N GLY A 103 37.54 20.19 41.87
CA GLY A 103 37.93 21.14 40.82
C GLY A 103 39.31 20.90 40.21
N ARG A 104 40.13 19.98 40.73
CA ARG A 104 41.47 19.66 40.23
C ARG A 104 41.46 18.30 39.53
N LEU A 105 41.30 18.33 38.20
CA LEU A 105 41.28 17.12 37.38
C LEU A 105 42.67 16.79 36.83
N THR A 106 43.02 15.51 36.84
CA THR A 106 44.27 14.95 36.32
C THR A 106 43.97 14.01 35.15
N TRP A 107 44.38 14.42 33.94
CA TRP A 107 44.11 13.71 32.69
C TRP A 107 45.31 12.93 32.14
N ASP A 108 46.51 13.12 32.72
CA ASP A 108 47.78 12.67 32.15
C ASP A 108 47.84 11.17 31.86
N ALA A 109 47.20 10.33 32.70
CA ALA A 109 47.11 8.89 32.49
C ALA A 109 46.03 8.46 31.47
N TRP A 110 45.03 9.32 31.22
CA TRP A 110 43.82 8.98 30.47
C TRP A 110 43.83 9.49 29.03
N ASP A 111 44.43 10.65 28.79
CA ASP A 111 44.55 11.25 27.46
C ASP A 111 45.26 10.30 26.45
N PRO A 112 46.38 9.64 26.81
CA PRO A 112 47.04 8.71 25.90
C PRO A 112 46.17 7.49 25.57
N ILE A 113 45.42 6.98 26.54
CA ILE A 113 44.54 5.82 26.38
C ILE A 113 43.45 6.10 25.34
N VAL A 114 42.70 7.20 25.51
CA VAL A 114 41.61 7.56 24.58
C VAL A 114 42.16 7.82 23.17
N SER A 115 43.30 8.52 23.09
CA SER A 115 43.95 8.83 21.81
C SER A 115 44.43 7.56 21.10
N ALA A 116 44.98 6.59 21.84
CA ALA A 116 45.48 5.35 21.29
C ALA A 116 44.33 4.45 20.79
N CYS A 117 43.22 4.31 21.54
CA CYS A 117 42.05 3.59 21.06
C CYS A 117 41.53 4.14 19.71
N ALA A 118 41.44 5.47 19.59
CA ALA A 118 41.01 6.12 18.35
C ALA A 118 42.00 5.89 17.18
N ALA A 119 43.31 5.90 17.46
CA ALA A 119 44.34 5.65 16.43
C ALA A 119 44.29 4.22 15.87
N TYR A 120 43.83 3.26 16.68
CA TYR A 120 43.67 1.85 16.29
C TYR A 120 42.27 1.50 15.77
N ASP A 121 41.38 2.48 15.60
CA ASP A 121 39.99 2.28 15.15
C ASP A 121 39.21 1.33 16.07
N LEU A 122 39.44 1.47 17.39
CA LEU A 122 38.78 0.70 18.44
C LEU A 122 37.69 1.54 19.10
N GLU A 123 36.49 0.97 19.20
CA GLU A 123 35.34 1.58 19.85
C GLU A 123 35.47 1.48 21.37
N LEU A 124 35.54 2.63 22.04
CA LEU A 124 35.78 2.73 23.48
C LEU A 124 34.47 2.83 24.27
N ILE A 125 34.24 1.88 25.17
CA ILE A 125 33.24 1.97 26.25
C ILE A 125 33.93 2.52 27.50
N ALA A 126 33.59 3.75 27.87
CA ALA A 126 34.11 4.39 29.08
C ALA A 126 33.18 4.09 30.27
N VAL A 127 33.67 3.34 31.25
CA VAL A 127 32.97 3.09 32.51
C VAL A 127 33.30 4.20 33.47
N LEU A 128 32.32 5.07 33.72
CA LEU A 128 32.43 6.15 34.67
C LEU A 128 31.84 5.67 36.00
N ASP A 129 32.66 5.61 37.04
CA ASP A 129 32.24 5.18 38.37
C ASP A 129 33.09 5.84 39.47
N GLY A 130 32.87 5.40 40.71
CA GLY A 130 33.62 5.83 41.87
C GLY A 130 33.32 7.27 42.28
N SER A 131 33.58 7.60 43.55
CA SER A 131 33.42 8.94 44.08
C SER A 131 34.68 9.36 44.83
N PRO A 132 35.24 10.55 44.56
CA PRO A 132 36.39 11.03 45.31
C PRO A 132 36.05 11.24 46.78
N PRO A 133 37.05 11.20 47.69
CA PRO A 133 36.83 11.39 49.13
C PRO A 133 35.97 12.63 49.46
N TRP A 134 36.18 13.74 48.76
CA TRP A 134 35.47 15.00 48.99
C TRP A 134 34.00 14.99 48.56
N ALA A 135 33.57 14.04 47.72
CA ALA A 135 32.18 13.91 47.27
C ALA A 135 31.37 12.90 48.12
N ARG A 136 32.02 12.19 49.06
CA ARG A 136 31.45 11.12 49.89
C ARG A 136 31.09 11.55 51.32
N GLU A 137 31.06 12.85 51.62
CA GLU A 137 30.95 13.37 52.99
C GLU A 137 29.77 12.78 53.80
N GLY A 138 30.03 12.49 55.08
CA GLY A 138 29.05 11.88 55.99
C GLY A 138 28.91 10.35 55.93
N SER A 139 29.69 9.67 55.08
CA SER A 139 29.51 8.23 54.83
C SER A 139 30.21 7.26 55.81
N GLY A 140 31.30 7.69 56.44
CA GLY A 140 32.17 6.81 57.26
C GLY A 140 32.85 5.67 56.49
N SER A 141 32.57 5.51 55.20
CA SER A 141 33.07 4.41 54.37
C SER A 141 34.26 4.86 53.53
N ALA A 142 35.34 4.08 53.55
CA ALA A 142 36.49 4.28 52.67
C ALA A 142 36.23 3.78 51.24
N ASN A 143 35.12 3.07 51.01
CA ASN A 143 34.78 2.45 49.73
C ASN A 143 34.57 3.52 48.62
N PRO A 144 35.36 3.52 47.53
CA PRO A 144 35.23 4.47 46.43
C PRO A 144 33.89 4.37 45.71
N TYR A 145 33.25 3.20 45.70
CA TYR A 145 31.91 2.98 45.14
C TYR A 145 30.78 3.46 46.07
N THR A 146 31.08 4.32 47.05
CA THR A 146 30.02 5.04 47.74
C THR A 146 29.46 6.09 46.78
N PRO A 147 28.14 6.10 46.50
CA PRO A 147 27.55 7.13 45.64
C PRO A 147 27.79 8.53 46.25
N PRO A 148 27.95 9.56 45.42
CA PRO A 148 28.23 10.90 45.92
C PRO A 148 27.03 11.45 46.68
N GLN A 149 27.30 12.31 47.65
CA GLN A 149 26.27 12.99 48.41
C GLN A 149 25.41 13.91 47.52
N GLU A 150 26.06 14.64 46.62
CA GLU A 150 25.43 15.58 45.68
C GLU A 150 25.53 15.05 44.24
N THR A 151 24.39 14.70 43.62
CA THR A 151 24.38 14.19 42.23
C THR A 151 24.88 15.22 41.22
N ALA A 152 24.78 16.51 41.54
CA ALA A 152 25.29 17.58 40.67
C ALA A 152 26.82 17.58 40.52
N ASP A 153 27.55 17.11 41.54
CA ASP A 153 29.01 16.97 41.46
C ASP A 153 29.37 15.86 40.46
N TRP A 154 28.66 14.73 40.52
CA TRP A 154 28.75 13.66 39.52
C TRP A 154 28.43 14.16 38.10
N GLY A 155 27.32 14.89 37.94
CA GLY A 155 26.96 15.49 36.66
C GLY A 155 28.03 16.43 36.10
N THR A 156 28.70 17.18 36.97
CA THR A 156 29.80 18.08 36.58
C THR A 156 31.01 17.29 36.07
N PHE A 157 31.37 16.19 36.74
CA PHE A 157 32.43 15.29 36.27
C PHE A 157 32.09 14.67 34.92
N VAL A 158 30.89 14.09 34.77
CA VAL A 158 30.44 13.46 33.53
C VAL A 158 30.45 14.46 32.36
N ALA A 159 29.97 15.70 32.58
CA ALA A 159 30.05 16.75 31.57
C ALA A 159 31.50 17.09 31.15
N ARG A 160 32.43 17.17 32.11
CA ARG A 160 33.85 17.43 31.83
C ARG A 160 34.49 16.29 31.05
N PHE A 161 34.19 15.05 31.41
CA PHE A 161 34.69 13.86 30.72
C PHE A 161 34.15 13.78 29.28
N ALA A 162 32.83 13.83 29.11
CA ALA A 162 32.17 13.74 27.80
C ALA A 162 32.56 14.91 26.89
N GLY A 163 32.64 16.13 27.43
CA GLY A 163 33.07 17.30 26.67
C GLY A 163 34.53 17.23 26.21
N ARG A 164 35.41 16.62 27.02
CA ARG A 164 36.83 16.45 26.68
C ARG A 164 37.04 15.42 25.58
N TYR A 165 36.35 14.28 25.65
CA TYR A 165 36.56 13.14 24.74
C TYR A 165 35.46 12.97 23.68
N ARG A 166 34.69 14.04 23.44
CA ARG A 166 33.63 14.06 22.44
C ARG A 166 34.10 13.50 21.09
N GLY A 167 33.32 12.55 20.55
CA GLY A 167 33.61 11.89 19.27
C GLY A 167 34.72 10.84 19.30
N HIS A 168 35.33 10.57 20.46
CA HIS A 168 36.35 9.53 20.64
C HIS A 168 35.92 8.43 21.64
N VAL A 169 34.75 8.60 22.28
CA VAL A 169 34.12 7.60 23.15
C VAL A 169 32.85 7.12 22.46
N ALA A 170 32.78 5.81 22.20
CA ALA A 170 31.66 5.19 21.51
C ALA A 170 30.42 5.13 22.41
N ALA A 171 30.62 4.83 23.70
CA ALA A 171 29.54 4.75 24.68
C ALA A 171 30.01 5.04 26.10
N TYR A 172 29.13 5.67 26.90
CA TYR A 172 29.36 6.00 28.30
C TYR A 172 28.55 5.06 29.19
N GLN A 173 29.20 4.21 29.98
CA GLN A 173 28.54 3.41 31.02
C GLN A 173 28.53 4.20 32.32
N LEU A 174 27.33 4.45 32.85
CA LEU A 174 27.17 5.25 34.07
C LEU A 174 26.99 4.34 35.28
N TRP A 175 28.06 4.24 36.07
CA TRP A 175 28.28 3.34 37.21
C TRP A 175 28.51 1.87 36.83
N ASP A 176 28.91 1.06 37.81
CA ASP A 176 29.13 -0.38 37.67
C ASP A 176 28.53 -1.13 38.86
N GLU A 177 27.74 -2.16 38.58
CA GLU A 177 27.15 -3.09 39.57
C GLU A 177 26.43 -2.45 40.78
N PRO A 178 25.60 -1.39 40.62
CA PRO A 178 24.92 -0.72 41.75
C PRO A 178 23.92 -1.60 42.49
N ASN A 179 23.67 -2.81 41.98
CA ASN A 179 22.82 -3.83 42.58
C ASN A 179 23.56 -4.73 43.59
N LEU A 180 24.86 -4.49 43.82
CA LEU A 180 25.65 -5.10 44.89
C LEU A 180 26.04 -4.07 45.96
N SER A 181 26.00 -4.48 47.23
CA SER A 181 26.34 -3.60 48.37
C SER A 181 27.77 -3.07 48.29
N SER A 182 28.72 -3.91 47.88
CA SER A 182 30.14 -3.56 47.72
C SER A 182 30.39 -2.49 46.66
N HIS A 183 29.49 -2.37 45.68
CA HIS A 183 29.51 -1.37 44.62
C HIS A 183 28.54 -0.21 44.89
N TRP A 184 28.03 -0.15 46.12
CA TRP A 184 27.14 0.90 46.62
C TRP A 184 27.54 1.38 48.02
N GLY A 185 28.84 1.38 48.32
CA GLY A 185 29.43 1.92 49.55
C GLY A 185 29.23 1.08 50.80
N ASP A 186 29.06 -0.24 50.65
CA ASP A 186 28.79 -1.22 51.72
C ASP A 186 27.48 -0.92 52.46
N ARG A 187 26.46 -0.52 51.69
CA ARG A 187 25.12 -0.11 52.16
C ARG A 187 24.04 -0.95 51.50
N TYR A 188 22.80 -0.71 51.94
CA TYR A 188 21.65 -1.19 51.17
C TYR A 188 21.63 -0.57 49.79
N VAL A 189 21.41 -1.41 48.77
CA VAL A 189 21.31 -0.96 47.38
C VAL A 189 20.07 -0.09 47.22
N ALA A 190 20.19 0.97 46.41
CA ALA A 190 19.14 1.97 46.26
C ALA A 190 18.84 2.22 44.78
N PRO A 191 17.95 1.44 44.14
CA PRO A 191 17.61 1.60 42.73
C PRO A 191 17.16 3.03 42.37
N VAL A 192 16.33 3.65 43.20
CA VAL A 192 15.90 5.06 43.01
C VAL A 192 17.07 6.04 43.13
N GLY A 193 18.03 5.78 44.02
CA GLY A 193 19.26 6.57 44.15
C GLY A 193 20.13 6.46 42.90
N TYR A 194 20.25 5.25 42.34
CA TYR A 194 20.92 5.04 41.07
C TYR A 194 20.23 5.78 39.91
N VAL A 195 18.90 5.78 39.84
CA VAL A 195 18.18 6.56 38.81
C VAL A 195 18.50 8.05 38.88
N ALA A 196 18.71 8.61 40.08
CA ALA A 196 19.12 10.01 40.21
C ALA A 196 20.51 10.28 39.62
N LEU A 197 21.48 9.38 39.84
CA LEU A 197 22.82 9.46 39.25
C LEU A 197 22.81 9.25 37.73
N LEU A 198 22.09 8.23 37.26
CA LEU A 198 21.93 7.93 35.83
C LEU A 198 21.31 9.13 35.10
N ARG A 199 20.22 9.69 35.64
CA ARG A 199 19.55 10.85 35.05
C ARG A 199 20.48 12.04 34.93
N GLU A 200 21.15 12.42 36.02
CA GLU A 200 22.03 13.60 36.00
C GLU A 200 23.23 13.35 35.07
N GLY A 201 23.88 12.18 35.16
CA GLY A 201 24.99 11.83 34.27
C GLY A 201 24.59 11.82 32.80
N ALA A 202 23.46 11.22 32.45
CA ALA A 202 23.00 11.13 31.06
C ALA A 202 22.64 12.49 30.45
N ILE A 203 21.96 13.36 31.22
CA ILE A 203 21.66 14.73 30.79
C ILE A 203 22.96 15.48 30.52
N ARG A 204 23.90 15.41 31.46
CA ARG A 204 25.18 16.14 31.39
C ARG A 204 26.11 15.62 30.31
N ALA A 205 26.13 14.30 30.08
CA ALA A 205 26.86 13.69 28.98
C ALA A 205 26.30 14.18 27.63
N ARG A 206 24.98 14.15 27.44
CA ARG A 206 24.33 14.57 26.18
C ARG A 206 24.42 16.08 25.93
N ASP A 207 24.43 16.90 26.98
CA ASP A 207 24.65 18.34 26.85
C ASP A 207 26.07 18.64 26.33
N ALA A 208 27.07 17.87 26.76
CA ALA A 208 28.46 18.03 26.34
C ALA A 208 28.77 17.33 25.00
N ASP A 209 28.15 16.17 24.76
CA ASP A 209 28.25 15.36 23.56
C ASP A 209 26.85 14.89 23.09
N PRO A 210 26.22 15.62 22.16
CA PRO A 210 24.87 15.28 21.67
C PRO A 210 24.74 13.91 20.99
N GLY A 211 25.86 13.29 20.60
CA GLY A 211 25.90 11.95 20.01
C GLY A 211 26.10 10.82 21.03
N ALA A 212 26.21 11.14 22.32
CA ALA A 212 26.52 10.18 23.37
C ALA A 212 25.51 9.03 23.45
N VAL A 213 26.01 7.79 23.32
CA VAL A 213 25.29 6.57 23.67
C VAL A 213 25.49 6.29 25.15
N ILE A 214 24.40 6.15 25.89
CA ILE A 214 24.41 5.93 27.34
C ILE A 214 24.04 4.47 27.65
N LEU A 215 24.98 3.76 28.28
CA LEU A 215 24.74 2.43 28.84
C LEU A 215 24.25 2.57 30.28
N LEU A 216 23.24 1.77 30.62
CA LEU A 216 22.94 1.46 32.01
C LEU A 216 24.18 0.89 32.68
N ALA A 217 24.28 1.02 34.01
CA ALA A 217 25.30 0.32 34.78
C ALA A 217 25.25 -1.18 34.47
N ALA A 218 26.42 -1.82 34.35
CA ALA A 218 26.47 -3.27 34.21
C ALA A 218 25.89 -3.91 35.47
N LEU A 219 24.74 -4.58 35.34
CA LEU A 219 24.09 -5.22 36.49
C LEU A 219 24.75 -6.56 36.75
N ALA A 220 25.22 -6.76 37.99
CA ALA A 220 25.83 -8.01 38.41
C ALA A 220 24.76 -9.12 38.46
N PRO A 221 25.06 -10.33 37.94
CA PRO A 221 24.12 -11.44 38.00
C PRO A 221 24.08 -12.00 39.42
N THR A 222 22.90 -11.97 40.04
CA THR A 222 22.69 -12.58 41.36
C THR A 222 21.29 -13.17 41.49
N VAL A 223 21.13 -14.13 42.39
CA VAL A 223 19.84 -14.73 42.75
C VAL A 223 19.30 -14.16 44.07
N GLU A 224 19.97 -13.15 44.64
CA GLU A 224 19.59 -12.51 45.89
C GLU A 224 18.40 -11.54 45.72
N TYR A 225 17.60 -11.41 46.77
CA TYR A 225 16.45 -10.49 46.85
C TYR A 225 16.52 -9.57 48.09
N GLY A 226 17.67 -9.55 48.76
CA GLY A 226 17.86 -8.86 50.03
C GLY A 226 18.21 -7.38 49.85
N PRO A 227 18.24 -6.60 50.94
CA PRO A 227 18.51 -5.17 50.82
C PRO A 227 19.98 -4.86 50.50
N LEU A 228 20.91 -5.81 50.70
CA LEU A 228 22.33 -5.65 50.39
C LEU A 228 22.64 -5.96 48.92
N ASN A 229 22.07 -7.03 48.36
CA ASN A 229 22.25 -7.39 46.95
C ASN A 229 20.89 -7.70 46.34
N LEU A 230 20.65 -7.18 45.15
CA LEU A 230 19.40 -7.34 44.43
C LEU A 230 19.65 -7.96 43.06
N ASN A 231 18.92 -9.02 42.74
CA ASN A 231 18.97 -9.61 41.41
C ASN A 231 18.64 -8.56 40.34
N GLU A 232 19.32 -8.67 39.21
CA GLU A 232 19.29 -7.72 38.11
C GLU A 232 17.89 -7.54 37.53
N VAL A 233 17.03 -8.56 37.59
CA VAL A 233 15.64 -8.46 37.16
C VAL A 233 14.85 -7.52 38.08
N THR A 234 14.91 -7.73 39.40
CA THR A 234 14.20 -6.89 40.36
C THR A 234 14.78 -5.48 40.39
N PHE A 235 16.10 -5.33 40.20
CA PHE A 235 16.72 -4.01 40.05
C PHE A 235 16.19 -3.28 38.79
N LEU A 236 16.15 -3.97 37.63
CA LEU A 236 15.57 -3.44 36.38
C LEU A 236 14.10 -3.03 36.54
N GLU A 237 13.29 -3.85 37.22
CA GLU A 237 11.89 -3.52 37.53
C GLU A 237 11.80 -2.21 38.31
N GLN A 238 12.55 -2.08 39.42
CA GLN A 238 12.48 -0.92 40.30
C GLN A 238 12.97 0.37 39.63
N ILE A 239 14.04 0.32 38.83
CA ILE A 239 14.50 1.52 38.10
C ILE A 239 13.54 1.90 36.96
N THR A 240 12.87 0.92 36.35
CA THR A 240 11.88 1.17 35.31
C THR A 240 10.66 1.87 35.89
N GLU A 241 10.15 1.38 37.03
CA GLU A 241 9.07 2.03 37.78
C GLU A 241 9.46 3.44 38.28
N ALA A 242 10.73 3.64 38.63
CA ALA A 242 11.28 4.95 38.99
C ALA A 242 11.52 5.89 37.79
N GLY A 243 11.24 5.45 36.55
CA GLY A 243 11.28 6.29 35.35
C GLY A 243 12.65 6.43 34.70
N ALA A 244 13.53 5.42 34.80
CA ALA A 244 14.88 5.45 34.21
C ALA A 244 14.90 5.46 32.67
N GLY A 245 13.84 4.99 32.00
CA GLY A 245 13.82 4.68 30.56
C GLY A 245 14.33 5.76 29.59
N PRO A 246 14.08 7.07 29.82
CA PRO A 246 14.61 8.13 28.94
C PRO A 246 16.11 8.41 29.07
N TYR A 247 16.79 7.87 30.08
CA TYR A 247 18.16 8.26 30.45
C TYR A 247 19.24 7.24 30.05
N TYR A 248 18.87 6.16 29.38
CA TYR A 248 19.81 5.19 28.80
C TYR A 248 19.31 4.71 27.44
N ASP A 249 20.24 4.29 26.59
CA ASP A 249 19.96 3.71 25.27
C ASP A 249 20.05 2.17 25.33
N VAL A 250 20.98 1.65 26.13
CA VAL A 250 21.35 0.22 26.17
C VAL A 250 21.28 -0.34 27.59
N VAL A 251 20.77 -1.57 27.75
CA VAL A 251 20.86 -2.33 29.01
C VAL A 251 22.15 -3.15 29.04
N ALA A 252 23.01 -2.91 30.03
CA ALA A 252 24.26 -3.65 30.22
C ALA A 252 24.05 -4.84 31.18
N LEU A 253 24.37 -6.05 30.72
CA LEU A 253 24.28 -7.28 31.52
C LEU A 253 25.61 -8.06 31.47
N GLN A 254 25.86 -8.88 32.49
CA GLN A 254 27.09 -9.67 32.59
C GLN A 254 26.82 -11.19 32.60
N PRO A 255 26.63 -11.84 31.44
CA PRO A 255 26.23 -13.25 31.37
C PRO A 255 27.41 -14.22 31.55
N TYR A 256 27.96 -14.36 32.75
CA TYR A 256 29.00 -15.37 33.02
C TYR A 256 28.50 -16.80 32.88
N GLY A 257 29.39 -17.72 32.50
CA GLY A 257 29.08 -19.13 32.27
C GLY A 257 28.73 -19.93 33.54
N PHE A 258 29.30 -19.58 34.68
CA PHE A 258 29.10 -20.26 35.97
C PHE A 258 29.31 -21.80 35.94
N GLY A 259 30.25 -22.27 35.10
CA GLY A 259 30.58 -23.69 34.92
C GLY A 259 29.71 -24.45 33.91
N ASP A 260 28.56 -23.90 33.51
CA ASP A 260 27.62 -24.55 32.59
C ASP A 260 27.96 -24.29 31.11
N PRO A 261 27.67 -25.22 30.18
CA PRO A 261 27.77 -24.95 28.75
C PRO A 261 26.75 -23.87 28.31
N PRO A 262 26.99 -23.11 27.22
CA PRO A 262 26.10 -22.06 26.76
C PRO A 262 24.68 -22.55 26.41
N GLN A 263 24.53 -23.82 26.02
CA GLN A 263 23.26 -24.45 25.70
C GLN A 263 22.46 -24.90 26.96
N ALA A 264 22.97 -24.65 28.16
CA ALA A 264 22.25 -24.92 29.40
C ALA A 264 20.92 -24.17 29.45
N ARG A 265 20.01 -24.65 30.30
CA ARG A 265 18.67 -24.07 30.40
C ARG A 265 18.72 -22.66 30.97
N ALA A 266 18.06 -21.72 30.29
CA ALA A 266 17.83 -20.38 30.79
C ALA A 266 16.83 -20.37 31.96
N ASP A 267 17.28 -20.01 33.17
CA ASP A 267 16.47 -19.93 34.38
C ASP A 267 16.86 -18.70 35.23
N LEU A 268 15.88 -18.01 35.84
CA LEU A 268 16.11 -16.90 36.77
C LEU A 268 16.51 -17.36 38.18
N GLY A 269 16.38 -18.66 38.48
CA GLY A 269 16.87 -19.24 39.75
C GLY A 269 18.31 -19.75 39.70
N HIS A 270 18.93 -19.79 38.51
CA HIS A 270 20.25 -20.38 38.30
C HIS A 270 21.17 -19.37 37.59
N LEU A 271 22.43 -19.32 37.99
CA LEU A 271 23.43 -18.45 37.38
C LEU A 271 24.11 -19.24 36.27
N ASN A 272 24.00 -18.77 35.02
CA ASN A 272 24.69 -19.28 33.84
C ASN A 272 24.56 -18.28 32.66
N TYR A 273 25.26 -18.55 31.55
CA TYR A 273 25.23 -17.70 30.35
C TYR A 273 23.80 -17.56 29.79
N ALA A 274 23.07 -18.67 29.71
CA ALA A 274 21.73 -18.72 29.11
C ALA A 274 20.69 -17.89 29.86
N ARG A 275 20.93 -17.58 31.15
CA ARG A 275 20.10 -16.72 32.00
C ARG A 275 19.75 -15.39 31.35
N ILE A 276 20.64 -14.80 30.55
CA ILE A 276 20.39 -13.53 29.86
C ILE A 276 19.14 -13.58 28.97
N GLY A 277 18.85 -14.73 28.35
CA GLY A 277 17.62 -14.93 27.60
C GLY A 277 16.36 -14.88 28.48
N ALA A 278 16.44 -15.33 29.74
CA ALA A 278 15.35 -15.21 30.71
C ALA A 278 15.16 -13.78 31.22
N VAL A 279 16.26 -13.03 31.42
CA VAL A 279 16.24 -11.60 31.76
C VAL A 279 15.61 -10.80 30.61
N HIS A 280 16.04 -11.02 29.36
CA HIS A 280 15.45 -10.35 28.20
C HIS A 280 13.95 -10.64 28.05
N ARG A 281 13.50 -11.88 28.25
CA ARG A 281 12.05 -12.20 28.28
C ARG A 281 11.28 -11.39 29.34
N LYS A 282 11.94 -11.06 30.46
CA LYS A 282 11.35 -10.21 31.49
C LYS A 282 11.37 -8.73 31.08
N MET A 283 12.44 -8.25 30.47
CA MET A 283 12.50 -6.90 29.86
C MET A 283 11.36 -6.67 28.86
N VAL A 284 11.08 -7.64 27.97
CA VAL A 284 9.94 -7.57 27.04
C VAL A 284 8.61 -7.37 27.78
N ARG A 285 8.39 -8.09 28.88
CA ARG A 285 7.18 -7.94 29.72
C ARG A 285 7.11 -6.59 30.45
N LEU A 286 8.24 -5.95 30.69
CA LEU A 286 8.34 -4.61 31.29
C LEU A 286 8.21 -3.48 30.24
N GLY A 287 8.01 -3.82 28.96
CA GLY A 287 7.93 -2.83 27.88
C GLY A 287 9.29 -2.32 27.39
N LEU A 288 10.38 -3.04 27.69
CA LEU A 288 11.75 -2.73 27.27
C LEU A 288 12.24 -3.65 26.13
N GLY A 289 11.32 -4.31 25.42
CA GLY A 289 11.67 -5.25 24.34
C GLY A 289 12.24 -4.60 23.08
N ASP A 290 12.17 -3.27 22.99
CA ASP A 290 12.77 -2.44 21.95
C ASP A 290 14.18 -1.94 22.31
N ARG A 291 14.68 -2.25 23.51
CA ARG A 291 16.00 -1.80 23.98
C ARG A 291 17.10 -2.83 23.69
N PRO A 292 18.21 -2.41 23.06
CA PRO A 292 19.39 -3.25 22.91
C PRO A 292 19.95 -3.72 24.26
N VAL A 293 20.52 -4.93 24.28
CA VAL A 293 21.27 -5.47 25.41
C VAL A 293 22.72 -5.67 24.99
N TRP A 294 23.66 -5.18 25.79
CA TRP A 294 25.09 -5.46 25.57
C TRP A 294 25.61 -6.35 26.70
N ALA A 295 26.39 -7.37 26.34
CA ALA A 295 27.08 -8.20 27.32
C ALA A 295 28.40 -7.50 27.69
N THR A 296 28.44 -6.79 28.81
CA THR A 296 29.57 -5.90 29.16
C THR A 296 30.72 -6.60 29.89
N ALA A 297 30.46 -7.78 30.45
CA ALA A 297 31.48 -8.65 30.99
C ALA A 297 30.96 -10.10 30.98
N TRP A 298 31.66 -11.03 30.34
CA TRP A 298 31.23 -12.43 30.26
C TRP A 298 32.41 -13.36 29.96
N GLY A 299 32.17 -14.67 30.10
CA GLY A 299 33.13 -15.72 29.80
C GLY A 299 33.02 -16.90 30.75
N TRP A 300 33.94 -17.85 30.61
CA TRP A 300 34.13 -18.99 31.52
C TRP A 300 35.46 -18.88 32.24
N ASN A 301 35.46 -19.21 33.52
CA ASN A 301 36.66 -19.20 34.35
C ASN A 301 37.39 -20.54 34.17
N ALA A 302 38.65 -20.53 33.76
CA ALA A 302 39.50 -21.71 33.62
C ALA A 302 40.78 -21.50 34.43
N LEU A 303 40.81 -22.02 35.65
CA LEU A 303 41.99 -21.96 36.50
C LEU A 303 42.97 -23.10 36.17
N PRO A 304 44.30 -22.88 36.28
CA PRO A 304 45.29 -23.92 36.06
C PRO A 304 45.07 -25.17 36.91
N ALA A 305 45.46 -26.33 36.36
CA ALA A 305 45.43 -27.58 37.11
C ALA A 305 46.34 -27.47 38.35
N GLY A 306 45.76 -27.64 39.54
CA GLY A 306 46.48 -27.49 40.82
C GLY A 306 46.50 -26.06 41.39
N TRP A 307 45.55 -25.20 41.01
CA TRP A 307 45.39 -23.85 41.58
C TRP A 307 45.43 -23.83 43.12
N GLU A 308 46.39 -23.08 43.68
CA GLU A 308 46.58 -22.88 45.12
C GLU A 308 46.14 -21.48 45.61
N GLY A 309 45.63 -20.63 44.69
CA GLY A 309 45.16 -19.28 45.00
C GLY A 309 43.76 -19.26 45.61
N GLN A 310 43.12 -18.09 45.61
CA GLN A 310 41.78 -17.91 46.18
C GLN A 310 40.72 -18.68 45.36
N PRO A 311 39.70 -19.27 45.99
CA PRO A 311 38.67 -20.03 45.28
C PRO A 311 37.82 -19.13 44.35
N THR A 312 37.45 -19.66 43.19
CA THR A 312 36.59 -18.96 42.22
C THR A 312 35.12 -19.00 42.61
N LEU A 313 34.42 -17.87 42.47
CA LEU A 313 32.97 -17.76 42.66
C LEU A 313 32.19 -18.17 41.40
N TRP A 314 32.86 -18.30 40.25
CA TRP A 314 32.24 -18.55 38.95
C TRP A 314 32.28 -20.02 38.51
N ALA A 315 32.77 -20.92 39.36
CA ALA A 315 33.11 -22.31 39.01
C ALA A 315 34.12 -22.43 37.86
N ALA A 316 35.15 -23.26 38.05
CA ALA A 316 36.17 -23.47 37.02
C ALA A 316 35.74 -24.55 36.01
N VAL A 317 36.01 -24.31 34.73
CA VAL A 317 35.94 -25.31 33.64
C VAL A 317 37.36 -25.65 33.15
N SER A 318 37.48 -26.66 32.28
CA SER A 318 38.76 -26.92 31.60
C SER A 318 39.11 -25.81 30.61
N VAL A 319 40.39 -25.66 30.27
CA VAL A 319 40.85 -24.67 29.29
C VAL A 319 40.27 -24.96 27.90
N GLU A 320 40.09 -26.23 27.57
CA GLU A 320 39.43 -26.69 26.34
C GLU A 320 37.96 -26.30 26.31
N ASP A 321 37.24 -26.53 27.42
CA ASP A 321 35.82 -26.14 27.53
C ASP A 321 35.66 -24.62 27.48
N GLN A 322 36.58 -23.85 28.06
CA GLN A 322 36.54 -22.38 28.00
C GLN A 322 36.55 -21.88 26.55
N ALA A 323 37.45 -22.41 25.70
CA ALA A 323 37.53 -22.01 24.30
C ALA A 323 36.26 -22.42 23.51
N GLU A 324 35.81 -23.66 23.70
CA GLU A 324 34.64 -24.20 23.00
C GLU A 324 33.33 -23.51 23.40
N TYR A 325 33.13 -23.29 24.70
CA TYR A 325 31.95 -22.61 25.22
C TYR A 325 31.91 -21.14 24.78
N THR A 326 33.05 -20.45 24.78
CA THR A 326 33.14 -19.06 24.28
C THR A 326 32.75 -18.95 22.82
N ARG A 327 33.26 -19.84 21.95
CA ARG A 327 32.90 -19.90 20.53
C ARG A 327 31.41 -20.18 20.34
N SER A 328 30.91 -21.24 20.98
CA SER A 328 29.51 -21.66 20.89
C SER A 328 28.53 -20.59 21.38
N ALA A 329 28.90 -19.81 22.40
CA ALA A 329 28.11 -18.71 22.94
C ALA A 329 27.91 -17.57 21.94
N ILE A 330 28.98 -17.17 21.24
CA ILE A 330 28.94 -16.13 20.20
C ILE A 330 28.05 -16.58 19.04
N GLU A 331 28.19 -17.84 18.61
CA GLU A 331 27.35 -18.42 17.55
C GLU A 331 25.87 -18.48 17.96
N GLN A 332 25.59 -18.84 19.22
CA GLN A 332 24.24 -18.83 19.76
C GLN A 332 23.64 -17.42 19.78
N ALA A 333 24.38 -16.41 20.27
CA ALA A 333 23.90 -15.02 20.32
C ALA A 333 23.57 -14.50 18.92
N ARG A 334 24.45 -14.76 17.93
CA ARG A 334 24.22 -14.41 16.52
C ARG A 334 22.96 -15.05 15.94
N ARG A 335 22.68 -16.31 16.31
CA ARG A 335 21.53 -17.06 15.79
C ARG A 335 20.21 -16.68 16.48
N GLU A 336 20.24 -16.47 17.80
CA GLU A 336 19.04 -16.46 18.63
C GLU A 336 18.69 -15.08 19.21
N TRP A 337 19.66 -14.16 19.29
CA TRP A 337 19.52 -12.90 20.04
C TRP A 337 19.70 -11.66 19.15
N PRO A 338 18.73 -11.33 18.27
CA PRO A 338 18.78 -10.12 17.44
C PRO A 338 18.69 -8.80 18.24
N TRP A 339 18.50 -8.88 19.55
CA TRP A 339 18.53 -7.75 20.48
C TRP A 339 19.92 -7.55 21.11
N MET A 340 20.88 -8.46 20.88
CA MET A 340 22.24 -8.39 21.40
C MET A 340 23.11 -7.44 20.56
N GLY A 341 23.81 -6.54 21.22
CA GLY A 341 24.85 -5.68 20.64
C GLY A 341 26.24 -6.30 20.75
N PRO A 342 27.29 -5.51 21.03
CA PRO A 342 28.63 -6.02 21.32
C PRO A 342 28.66 -6.94 22.55
N MET A 343 29.56 -7.92 22.51
CA MET A 343 29.81 -8.88 23.58
C MET A 343 31.26 -8.75 24.06
N ILE A 344 31.44 -8.21 25.27
CA ILE A 344 32.73 -7.79 25.84
C ILE A 344 33.23 -8.84 26.85
N LEU A 345 34.28 -9.58 26.49
CA LEU A 345 34.89 -10.60 27.35
C LEU A 345 35.49 -9.99 28.62
N TYR A 346 35.51 -10.76 29.71
CA TYR A 346 35.78 -10.26 31.06
C TYR A 346 37.13 -9.57 31.27
N THR A 347 38.23 -10.06 30.72
CA THR A 347 39.50 -9.32 30.77
C THR A 347 40.52 -9.84 29.75
N TYR A 348 41.26 -8.92 29.13
CA TYR A 348 42.39 -9.24 28.26
C TYR A 348 43.59 -9.71 29.10
N GLN A 349 43.96 -8.90 30.10
CA GLN A 349 44.98 -9.18 31.10
C GLN A 349 44.65 -8.35 32.36
N PRO A 350 44.40 -8.99 33.52
CA PRO A 350 44.01 -8.28 34.74
C PRO A 350 45.23 -7.68 35.47
N ASP A 351 45.07 -6.47 36.01
CA ASP A 351 46.04 -5.86 36.94
C ASP A 351 45.76 -6.30 38.39
N LEU A 352 46.02 -7.59 38.67
CA LEU A 352 45.66 -8.24 39.93
C LEU A 352 46.75 -9.18 40.46
N PRO A 353 46.78 -9.44 41.79
CA PRO A 353 47.65 -10.46 42.36
C PRO A 353 47.49 -11.82 41.66
N ALA A 354 48.59 -12.56 41.51
CA ALA A 354 48.62 -13.82 40.78
C ALA A 354 47.77 -14.95 41.42
N ASP A 355 47.36 -14.79 42.68
CA ASP A 355 46.49 -15.71 43.41
C ASP A 355 44.99 -15.35 43.30
N ASP A 356 44.63 -14.33 42.51
CA ASP A 356 43.24 -13.91 42.28
C ASP A 356 42.55 -14.80 41.21
N PRO A 357 41.35 -15.34 41.48
CA PRO A 357 40.67 -16.26 40.55
C PRO A 357 40.23 -15.60 39.24
N ARG A 358 40.25 -14.25 39.15
CA ARG A 358 39.95 -13.53 37.90
C ARG A 358 40.98 -13.80 36.80
N TRP A 359 42.18 -14.26 37.14
CA TRP A 359 43.14 -14.79 36.17
C TRP A 359 42.58 -15.93 35.32
N GLY A 360 41.60 -16.68 35.82
CA GLY A 360 40.93 -17.74 35.07
C GLY A 360 40.12 -17.23 33.86
N PHE A 361 39.87 -15.93 33.72
CA PHE A 361 39.20 -15.34 32.55
C PHE A 361 40.16 -14.69 31.55
N ALA A 362 41.44 -14.58 31.90
CA ALA A 362 42.38 -13.77 31.13
C ALA A 362 42.66 -14.38 29.75
N LEU A 363 42.78 -13.51 28.74
CA LEU A 363 43.18 -13.93 27.39
C LEU A 363 44.69 -14.05 27.25
N LEU A 364 45.45 -13.30 28.06
CA LEU A 364 46.89 -13.43 28.24
C LEU A 364 47.20 -13.73 29.72
N ASP A 365 48.24 -14.53 29.97
CA ASP A 365 48.75 -14.70 31.33
C ASP A 365 49.59 -13.51 31.82
N ALA A 366 50.12 -13.60 33.04
CA ALA A 366 50.96 -12.56 33.64
C ALA A 366 52.29 -12.32 32.89
N GLN A 367 52.70 -13.23 32.02
CA GLN A 367 53.88 -13.11 31.17
C GLN A 367 53.54 -12.61 29.75
N GLY A 368 52.26 -12.35 29.47
CA GLY A 368 51.78 -11.91 28.16
C GLY A 368 51.65 -13.04 27.13
N ILE A 369 51.62 -14.30 27.57
CA ILE A 369 51.45 -15.47 26.70
C ILE A 369 49.96 -15.71 26.46
N SER A 370 49.62 -15.92 25.19
CA SER A 370 48.26 -16.19 24.70
C SER A 370 47.66 -17.46 25.29
N GLN A 371 46.45 -17.35 25.84
CA GLN A 371 45.65 -18.51 26.26
C GLN A 371 44.89 -19.12 25.06
N PRO A 372 44.52 -20.42 25.08
CA PRO A 372 43.86 -21.08 23.95
C PRO A 372 42.57 -20.41 23.44
N VAL A 373 41.79 -19.82 24.35
CA VAL A 373 40.59 -19.04 24.00
C VAL A 373 40.92 -17.81 23.14
N HIS A 374 42.05 -17.15 23.37
CA HIS A 374 42.50 -16.00 22.57
C HIS A 374 42.88 -16.41 21.15
N ASP A 375 43.53 -17.56 20.98
CA ASP A 375 43.89 -18.09 19.67
C ASP A 375 42.67 -18.60 18.87
N GLU A 376 41.66 -19.15 19.56
CA GLU A 376 40.38 -19.52 18.95
C GLU A 376 39.62 -18.29 18.43
N LEU A 377 39.53 -17.23 19.24
CA LEU A 377 38.88 -15.97 18.84
C LEU A 377 39.59 -15.30 17.66
N ARG A 378 40.93 -15.27 17.68
CA ARG A 378 41.72 -14.77 16.55
C ARG A 378 41.41 -15.54 15.27
N ARG A 379 41.34 -16.88 15.33
CA ARG A 379 40.99 -17.72 14.17
C ARG A 379 39.56 -17.47 13.68
N ALA A 380 38.59 -17.37 14.59
CA ALA A 380 37.19 -17.11 14.26
C ALA A 380 36.98 -15.73 13.60
N SER A 381 37.77 -14.73 13.99
CA SER A 381 37.68 -13.35 13.44
C SER A 381 38.14 -13.24 11.98
N ALA A 382 38.93 -14.21 11.48
CA ALA A 382 39.44 -14.20 10.10
C ALA A 382 38.41 -14.62 9.04
N ILE A 383 37.24 -15.14 9.46
CA ILE A 383 36.15 -15.57 8.57
C ILE A 383 35.07 -14.49 8.57
N PRO A 384 34.72 -13.88 7.41
CA PRO A 384 33.62 -12.92 7.34
C PRO A 384 32.32 -13.57 7.83
N PRO A 385 31.62 -12.99 8.83
CA PRO A 385 30.41 -13.60 9.35
C PRO A 385 29.29 -13.50 8.32
N ALA A 386 28.58 -14.60 8.08
CA ALA A 386 27.29 -14.55 7.41
C ALA A 386 26.30 -13.76 8.29
N LEU A 387 25.50 -12.90 7.68
CA LEU A 387 24.54 -12.07 8.40
C LEU A 387 23.38 -12.92 8.93
N HIS A 388 23.00 -12.77 10.19
CA HIS A 388 21.85 -13.50 10.75
C HIS A 388 20.61 -12.60 10.78
N THR A 389 19.52 -13.06 11.40
CA THR A 389 18.32 -12.24 11.64
C THR A 389 18.70 -10.88 12.24
N GLY A 390 18.39 -9.79 11.55
CA GLY A 390 18.84 -8.44 11.94
C GLY A 390 18.53 -7.37 10.89
N VAL A 391 18.62 -6.10 11.29
CA VAL A 391 18.59 -4.95 10.38
C VAL A 391 20.02 -4.44 10.17
N TYR A 392 20.43 -4.33 8.91
CA TYR A 392 21.79 -3.95 8.53
C TYR A 392 21.77 -2.72 7.64
N ARG A 393 22.73 -1.81 7.86
CA ARG A 393 23.00 -0.69 6.95
C ARG A 393 23.87 -1.16 5.79
N ALA A 394 23.70 -0.53 4.63
CA ALA A 394 24.56 -0.78 3.49
C ALA A 394 25.95 -0.16 3.73
N SER A 395 26.93 -0.98 4.09
CA SER A 395 28.32 -0.56 4.33
C SER A 395 29.32 -1.66 3.92
N PRO A 396 30.60 -1.31 3.71
CA PRO A 396 31.65 -2.30 3.41
C PRO A 396 31.85 -3.36 4.51
N GLU A 397 31.35 -3.11 5.72
CA GLU A 397 31.42 -4.05 6.85
C GLU A 397 30.37 -5.15 6.76
N THR A 398 29.21 -4.85 6.16
CA THR A 398 28.08 -5.77 6.10
C THR A 398 28.01 -6.52 4.77
N ALA A 399 28.73 -6.07 3.73
CA ALA A 399 28.72 -6.71 2.43
C ALA A 399 29.93 -6.37 1.54
N GLN A 400 30.13 -7.18 0.51
CA GLN A 400 31.19 -7.03 -0.49
C GLN A 400 30.67 -6.18 -1.67
N PHE A 401 31.31 -5.04 -1.92
CA PHE A 401 30.99 -4.14 -3.03
C PHE A 401 32.04 -4.23 -4.14
N SER A 402 31.59 -4.12 -5.38
CA SER A 402 32.43 -4.05 -6.58
C SER A 402 32.06 -2.83 -7.41
N GLY A 403 33.08 -2.14 -7.93
CA GLY A 403 32.94 -0.79 -8.52
C GLY A 403 33.11 0.32 -7.48
N ALA A 404 33.15 1.57 -7.95
CA ALA A 404 33.43 2.75 -7.12
C ALA A 404 32.19 3.25 -6.35
N TRP A 405 31.64 2.42 -5.47
CA TRP A 405 30.52 2.78 -4.58
C TRP A 405 30.92 3.88 -3.58
N ARG A 406 29.96 4.73 -3.23
CA ARG A 406 30.12 5.74 -2.17
C ARG A 406 29.22 5.41 -0.99
N PHE A 407 29.68 5.73 0.23
CA PHE A 407 28.99 5.41 1.48
C PHE A 407 28.79 6.66 2.33
N SER A 408 27.64 6.75 3.01
CA SER A 408 27.34 7.78 4.01
C SER A 408 26.29 7.27 4.99
N SER A 409 25.93 8.08 5.98
CA SER A 409 24.79 7.81 6.86
C SER A 409 23.46 7.67 6.11
N ALA A 410 23.36 8.16 4.86
CA ALA A 410 22.16 8.05 4.03
C ALA A 410 22.06 6.72 3.25
N GLY A 411 23.11 5.88 3.25
CA GLY A 411 23.19 4.60 2.55
C GLY A 411 24.38 4.48 1.59
N ALA A 412 24.26 3.56 0.64
CA ALA A 412 25.22 3.30 -0.42
C ALA A 412 24.73 3.85 -1.78
N ASP A 413 25.63 4.47 -2.53
CA ASP A 413 25.36 5.09 -3.83
C ASP A 413 26.20 4.45 -4.94
N PRO A 414 25.56 3.95 -6.03
CA PRO A 414 26.27 3.33 -7.14
C PRO A 414 27.02 4.36 -7.99
N PRO A 415 28.06 3.94 -8.73
CA PRO A 415 28.83 4.85 -9.56
C PRO A 415 28.01 5.39 -10.76
N PRO A 416 28.34 6.58 -11.31
CA PRO A 416 27.57 7.24 -12.38
C PRO A 416 27.42 6.45 -13.68
N ASP A 417 28.25 5.43 -13.89
CA ASP A 417 28.30 4.56 -15.06
C ASP A 417 27.76 3.14 -14.80
N ALA A 418 27.09 2.93 -13.67
CA ALA A 418 26.46 1.67 -13.30
C ALA A 418 25.43 1.20 -14.34
N GLY A 419 25.68 0.03 -14.95
CA GLY A 419 24.84 -0.57 -15.98
C GLY A 419 25.16 -0.12 -17.42
N ARG A 420 26.20 0.70 -17.61
CA ARG A 420 26.67 1.09 -18.95
C ARG A 420 27.50 -0.04 -19.58
N GLU A 421 27.31 -0.28 -20.86
CA GLU A 421 28.09 -1.28 -21.58
C GLU A 421 29.58 -0.89 -21.63
N GLY A 422 30.47 -1.82 -21.27
CA GLY A 422 31.92 -1.61 -21.27
C GLY A 422 32.52 -1.02 -19.98
N THR A 423 31.73 -0.82 -18.92
CA THR A 423 32.23 -0.34 -17.61
C THR A 423 32.29 -1.45 -16.56
N PRO A 424 33.09 -1.29 -15.49
CA PRO A 424 33.13 -2.26 -14.39
C PRO A 424 31.75 -2.43 -13.76
N ARG A 425 31.44 -3.68 -13.40
CA ARG A 425 30.16 -4.03 -12.78
C ARG A 425 30.01 -3.33 -11.42
N ALA A 426 28.90 -2.64 -11.22
CA ALA A 426 28.50 -2.07 -9.92
C ALA A 426 27.73 -3.13 -9.11
N GLY A 427 28.46 -4.10 -8.57
CA GLY A 427 27.88 -5.27 -7.90
C GLY A 427 27.97 -5.19 -6.37
N LEU A 428 27.06 -5.87 -5.70
CA LEU A 428 27.02 -6.08 -4.25
C LEU A 428 26.72 -7.56 -3.94
N ALA A 429 27.40 -8.14 -2.96
CA ALA A 429 27.11 -9.50 -2.48
C ALA A 429 27.36 -9.68 -0.96
N PHE A 430 26.54 -10.50 -0.32
CA PHE A 430 26.76 -10.97 1.06
C PHE A 430 26.06 -12.31 1.31
N ASP A 431 26.58 -13.05 2.29
CA ASP A 431 26.00 -14.31 2.75
C ASP A 431 25.14 -14.07 4.01
N PHE A 432 24.01 -14.76 4.16
CA PHE A 432 23.09 -14.59 5.28
C PHE A 432 22.36 -15.88 5.69
N TRP A 433 21.90 -15.95 6.93
CA TRP A 433 21.09 -17.01 7.52
C TRP A 433 19.72 -16.44 7.93
N GLY A 434 18.68 -16.87 7.23
CA GLY A 434 17.32 -16.43 7.49
C GLY A 434 16.34 -17.04 6.50
N THR A 435 15.05 -16.95 6.83
CA THR A 435 13.96 -17.48 6.01
C THR A 435 13.41 -16.45 5.02
N SER A 436 13.71 -15.17 5.20
CA SER A 436 13.39 -14.12 4.24
C SER A 436 14.36 -12.94 4.33
N LEU A 437 14.41 -12.17 3.25
CA LEU A 437 15.28 -11.01 3.09
C LEU A 437 14.49 -9.88 2.43
N ASP A 438 14.60 -8.69 3.03
CA ASP A 438 14.07 -7.46 2.46
C ASP A 438 15.19 -6.45 2.22
N LEU A 439 15.09 -5.67 1.14
CA LEU A 439 15.97 -4.54 0.86
C LEU A 439 15.28 -3.24 1.23
N THR A 440 15.96 -2.39 1.99
CA THR A 440 15.51 -1.02 2.25
C THR A 440 16.12 -0.11 1.19
N VAL A 441 15.28 0.43 0.31
CA VAL A 441 15.69 1.25 -0.83
C VAL A 441 15.04 2.62 -0.78
N ARG A 442 15.79 3.64 -1.21
CA ARG A 442 15.23 4.97 -1.47
C ARG A 442 14.75 5.02 -2.91
N ARG A 443 13.46 5.29 -3.08
CA ARG A 443 12.81 5.43 -4.39
C ARG A 443 12.51 6.89 -4.67
N GLY A 444 12.42 7.25 -5.95
CA GLY A 444 12.21 8.63 -6.34
C GLY A 444 11.93 8.80 -7.82
N ASP A 445 11.80 10.06 -8.25
CA ASP A 445 11.59 10.41 -9.65
C ASP A 445 12.93 10.36 -10.44
N PHE A 446 13.52 9.17 -10.52
CA PHE A 446 14.79 8.92 -11.21
C PHE A 446 14.82 7.52 -11.85
N TRP A 447 15.71 7.32 -12.83
CA TRP A 447 15.95 6.01 -13.43
C TRP A 447 16.91 5.18 -12.59
N GLY A 448 16.50 3.97 -12.25
CA GLY A 448 17.33 3.02 -11.53
C GLY A 448 16.65 1.66 -11.39
N VAL A 449 17.44 0.60 -11.54
CA VAL A 449 17.02 -0.79 -11.44
C VAL A 449 18.11 -1.59 -10.74
N PHE A 450 17.71 -2.43 -9.78
CA PHE A 450 18.59 -3.44 -9.19
C PHE A 450 18.21 -4.82 -9.72
N TYR A 451 19.15 -5.52 -10.38
CA TYR A 451 18.96 -6.93 -10.71
C TYR A 451 19.38 -7.78 -9.53
N VAL A 452 18.47 -8.61 -9.02
CA VAL A 452 18.64 -9.32 -7.75
C VAL A 452 18.66 -10.83 -7.98
N ARG A 453 19.64 -11.50 -7.37
CA ARG A 453 19.75 -12.97 -7.36
C ARG A 453 19.99 -13.44 -5.92
N VAL A 454 19.43 -14.60 -5.61
CA VAL A 454 19.71 -15.33 -4.37
C VAL A 454 20.14 -16.74 -4.76
N ASP A 455 21.26 -17.20 -4.23
CA ASP A 455 21.88 -18.51 -4.52
C ASP A 455 22.11 -18.75 -6.02
N GLY A 456 22.49 -17.69 -6.74
CA GLY A 456 22.69 -17.71 -8.19
C GLY A 456 21.40 -17.80 -9.00
N GLN A 457 20.23 -17.93 -8.37
CA GLN A 457 18.93 -17.98 -9.03
C GLN A 457 18.23 -16.62 -9.03
N SER A 458 17.38 -16.40 -10.04
CA SER A 458 16.51 -15.23 -10.06
C SER A 458 15.46 -15.33 -8.97
N VAL A 459 15.33 -14.27 -8.19
CA VAL A 459 14.37 -14.13 -7.09
C VAL A 459 12.94 -14.47 -7.54
N GLN A 460 12.23 -15.25 -6.72
CA GLN A 460 10.79 -15.45 -6.86
C GLN A 460 10.04 -14.25 -6.25
N GLY A 461 9.07 -13.69 -6.98
CA GLY A 461 8.26 -12.55 -6.53
C GLY A 461 8.68 -11.19 -7.06
N LEU A 462 9.85 -11.08 -7.69
CA LEU A 462 10.25 -9.89 -8.45
C LEU A 462 9.90 -10.03 -9.95
N PRO A 463 9.53 -8.93 -10.62
CA PRO A 463 9.37 -8.88 -12.08
C PRO A 463 10.61 -9.36 -12.82
N ARG A 464 10.43 -9.92 -14.01
CA ARG A 464 11.50 -10.48 -14.84
C ARG A 464 11.61 -9.76 -16.17
N ASP A 465 12.84 -9.44 -16.57
CA ASP A 465 13.13 -8.79 -17.85
C ASP A 465 12.99 -9.77 -19.04
N GLU A 466 13.34 -9.31 -20.24
CA GLU A 466 13.32 -10.13 -21.45
C GLU A 466 14.21 -11.37 -21.37
N GLY A 467 15.35 -11.26 -20.68
CA GLY A 467 16.32 -12.32 -20.44
C GLY A 467 16.03 -13.20 -19.23
N GLY A 468 14.92 -12.94 -18.51
CA GLY A 468 14.51 -13.73 -17.35
C GLY A 468 15.17 -13.32 -16.02
N ARG A 469 15.93 -12.22 -15.99
CA ARG A 469 16.56 -11.70 -14.77
C ARG A 469 15.53 -11.00 -13.90
N ALA A 470 15.50 -11.34 -12.62
CA ALA A 470 14.68 -10.65 -11.63
C ALA A 470 15.21 -9.24 -11.37
N TYR A 471 14.32 -8.25 -11.35
CA TYR A 471 14.69 -6.84 -11.16
C TYR A 471 13.75 -6.10 -10.21
N LEU A 472 14.32 -5.10 -9.54
CA LEU A 472 13.64 -4.16 -8.65
C LEU A 472 13.72 -2.76 -9.26
N VAL A 473 12.56 -2.14 -9.51
CA VAL A 473 12.48 -0.76 -10.02
C VAL A 473 12.65 0.23 -8.88
N LEU A 474 13.51 1.24 -9.06
CA LEU A 474 13.74 2.30 -8.06
C LEU A 474 12.89 3.54 -8.30
N HIS A 475 12.27 3.67 -9.49
CA HIS A 475 11.40 4.81 -9.78
C HIS A 475 10.10 4.73 -8.98
N ASP A 476 9.85 5.75 -8.17
CA ASP A 476 8.55 6.04 -7.58
C ASP A 476 8.43 7.56 -7.34
N PRO A 477 7.49 8.25 -8.00
CA PRO A 477 7.36 9.70 -7.87
C PRO A 477 6.91 10.17 -6.48
N SER A 478 6.51 9.26 -5.58
CA SER A 478 6.22 9.60 -4.18
C SER A 478 7.48 9.88 -3.34
N GLY A 479 8.66 9.45 -3.79
CA GLY A 479 9.94 9.78 -3.14
C GLY A 479 10.13 9.14 -1.76
N GLN A 480 9.70 7.89 -1.55
CA GLN A 480 9.75 7.24 -0.24
C GLN A 480 10.91 6.25 -0.10
N VAL A 481 11.39 6.10 1.14
CA VAL A 481 12.23 4.96 1.54
C VAL A 481 11.29 3.81 1.87
N GLU A 482 11.45 2.71 1.17
CA GLU A 482 10.58 1.54 1.30
C GLU A 482 11.43 0.29 1.54
N THR A 483 10.92 -0.61 2.38
CA THR A 483 11.47 -1.95 2.55
C THR A 483 10.72 -2.90 1.62
N ILE A 484 11.43 -3.40 0.62
CA ILE A 484 10.89 -4.27 -0.42
C ILE A 484 11.46 -5.65 -0.23
N GLN A 485 10.58 -6.60 -0.07
CA GLN A 485 10.98 -7.98 0.05
C GLN A 485 11.54 -8.54 -1.25
N VAL A 486 12.69 -9.19 -1.13
CA VAL A 486 13.41 -9.81 -2.24
C VAL A 486 13.58 -11.31 -2.08
N ALA A 487 13.33 -11.91 -0.92
CA ALA A 487 13.29 -13.36 -0.81
C ALA A 487 12.39 -13.81 0.34
N ARG A 488 11.71 -14.96 0.17
CA ARG A 488 10.89 -15.63 1.19
C ARG A 488 11.00 -17.13 1.05
N GLY A 489 10.72 -17.85 2.14
CA GLY A 489 10.68 -19.31 2.16
C GLY A 489 12.06 -19.95 1.98
N LEU A 490 13.11 -19.24 2.39
CA LEU A 490 14.48 -19.74 2.39
C LEU A 490 14.69 -20.75 3.53
N SER A 491 15.67 -21.63 3.38
CA SER A 491 15.95 -22.65 4.39
C SER A 491 16.63 -22.00 5.60
N PRO A 492 16.17 -22.24 6.84
CA PRO A 492 16.85 -21.72 8.02
C PRO A 492 18.18 -22.44 8.31
N ASP A 493 18.42 -23.60 7.69
CA ASP A 493 19.51 -24.53 8.04
C ASP A 493 20.76 -24.38 7.15
N THR A 494 20.71 -23.50 6.14
CA THR A 494 21.84 -23.25 5.23
C THR A 494 22.06 -21.75 5.02
N PRO A 495 23.31 -21.29 4.82
CA PRO A 495 23.56 -19.92 4.43
C PRO A 495 23.09 -19.69 2.98
N HIS A 496 22.54 -18.51 2.73
CA HIS A 496 22.10 -18.03 1.43
C HIS A 496 22.98 -16.88 0.97
N ARG A 497 23.17 -16.72 -0.35
CA ARG A 497 23.98 -15.65 -0.92
C ARG A 497 23.14 -14.68 -1.74
N LEU A 498 23.09 -13.42 -1.35
CA LEU A 498 22.51 -12.34 -2.16
C LEU A 498 23.53 -11.80 -3.16
N GLU A 499 23.09 -11.53 -4.38
CA GLU A 499 23.83 -10.73 -5.36
C GLU A 499 22.93 -9.66 -5.98
N ILE A 500 23.42 -8.42 -6.02
CA ILE A 500 22.77 -7.29 -6.69
C ILE A 500 23.69 -6.74 -7.79
N ASP A 501 23.11 -6.46 -8.96
CA ASP A 501 23.73 -5.67 -10.03
C ASP A 501 22.98 -4.35 -10.18
N ALA A 502 23.64 -3.23 -9.89
CA ALA A 502 23.03 -1.91 -9.94
C ALA A 502 23.12 -1.29 -11.35
N HIS A 503 21.98 -0.84 -11.87
CA HIS A 503 21.86 -0.13 -13.15
C HIS A 503 21.12 1.17 -12.88
N GLY A 504 21.81 2.32 -12.89
CA GLY A 504 21.17 3.59 -12.54
C GLY A 504 21.14 3.94 -11.06
N GLY A 505 20.38 4.99 -10.71
CA GLY A 505 20.19 5.45 -9.34
C GLY A 505 21.37 6.24 -8.73
N TRP A 506 22.41 6.55 -9.50
CA TRP A 506 23.57 7.30 -9.02
C TRP A 506 23.18 8.71 -8.52
N GLY A 507 23.82 9.15 -7.44
CA GLY A 507 23.55 10.44 -6.79
C GLY A 507 22.25 10.48 -5.98
N GLN A 508 21.55 9.34 -5.85
CA GLN A 508 20.27 9.24 -5.11
C GLN A 508 20.40 8.45 -3.81
N TRP A 509 21.57 7.85 -3.55
CA TRP A 509 21.81 6.97 -2.40
C TRP A 509 20.76 5.85 -2.30
N PRO A 510 20.47 5.13 -3.39
CA PRO A 510 19.27 4.29 -3.53
C PRO A 510 19.22 3.08 -2.61
N LEU A 511 20.35 2.61 -2.08
CA LEU A 511 20.40 1.45 -1.19
C LEU A 511 20.67 1.90 0.25
N VAL A 512 19.68 1.81 1.13
CA VAL A 512 19.81 2.21 2.54
C VAL A 512 20.36 1.05 3.38
N GLY A 513 19.86 -0.17 3.13
CA GLY A 513 20.22 -1.35 3.91
C GLY A 513 19.36 -2.56 3.56
N TRP A 514 19.32 -3.53 4.47
CA TRP A 514 18.53 -4.75 4.32
C TRP A 514 18.15 -5.35 5.68
N THR A 515 17.08 -6.13 5.68
CA THR A 515 16.60 -6.84 6.85
C THR A 515 16.57 -8.33 6.56
N VAL A 516 17.26 -9.11 7.38
CA VAL A 516 17.20 -10.57 7.38
C VAL A 516 16.22 -11.00 8.46
N TRP A 517 15.32 -11.92 8.12
CA TRP A 517 14.30 -12.41 9.04
C TRP A 517 14.47 -13.91 9.32
N GLY A 518 14.18 -14.33 10.55
CA GLY A 518 13.87 -15.71 10.93
C GLY A 518 12.36 -15.87 11.18
N GLU A 519 11.74 -16.98 10.77
CA GLU A 519 10.28 -17.08 10.76
C GLU A 519 9.62 -17.05 12.17
N PRO A 520 8.35 -16.58 12.30
CA PRO A 520 7.53 -15.91 11.29
C PRO A 520 7.09 -14.49 11.70
N LEU A 521 7.22 -13.57 10.75
CA LEU A 521 6.34 -12.41 10.64
C LEU A 521 5.04 -12.79 9.94
N ARG A 522 3.91 -12.39 10.52
CA ARG A 522 2.66 -12.18 9.76
C ARG A 522 2.42 -10.69 9.61
N ASP A 523 2.34 -10.27 8.34
CA ASP A 523 1.91 -8.95 7.90
C ASP A 523 0.58 -8.54 8.56
N LEU A 524 0.61 -7.41 9.27
CA LEU A 524 -0.57 -6.69 9.76
C LEU A 524 -0.36 -5.19 9.53
N ALA A 525 -0.89 -4.71 8.40
CA ALA A 525 -1.22 -3.31 8.13
C ALA A 525 -2.73 -3.25 7.89
N ALA A 526 -3.52 -2.23 8.22
CA ALA A 526 -3.33 -0.97 8.93
C ALA A 526 -4.72 -0.52 9.46
N ASP A 527 -4.71 0.53 10.29
CA ASP A 527 -5.87 1.24 10.85
C ASP A 527 -6.97 1.66 9.85
N VAL A 528 -8.24 1.46 10.25
CA VAL A 528 -9.34 2.39 9.92
C VAL A 528 -10.38 2.42 11.07
N SER A 529 -10.72 3.63 11.51
CA SER A 529 -11.58 3.92 12.66
C SER A 529 -13.11 3.74 12.42
N PRO A 530 -13.93 3.59 13.50
CA PRO A 530 -15.39 3.38 13.46
C PRO A 530 -16.27 4.62 13.12
N ILE A 531 -15.69 5.69 12.58
CA ILE A 531 -16.41 6.94 12.26
C ILE A 531 -17.48 6.78 11.15
N TRP A 532 -17.32 5.80 10.26
CA TRP A 532 -18.27 5.58 9.15
C TRP A 532 -19.57 4.89 9.56
N LEU A 533 -19.56 4.13 10.66
CA LEU A 533 -20.77 3.47 11.19
C LEU A 533 -21.72 4.48 11.85
N LEU A 534 -21.17 5.53 12.47
CA LEU A 534 -21.92 6.61 13.14
C LEU A 534 -22.53 7.61 12.13
N LEU A 535 -21.84 7.90 11.02
CA LEU A 535 -22.35 8.77 9.94
C LEU A 535 -23.50 8.12 9.14
N GLY A 536 -23.46 6.78 8.95
CA GLY A 536 -24.55 6.04 8.29
C GLY A 536 -25.83 5.96 9.12
N VAL A 537 -25.71 5.83 10.45
CA VAL A 537 -26.86 5.74 11.38
C VAL A 537 -27.53 7.11 11.58
N SER A 538 -26.76 8.19 11.63
CA SER A 538 -27.30 9.56 11.76
C SER A 538 -27.96 10.08 10.47
N ALA A 539 -27.45 9.72 9.29
CA ALA A 539 -28.11 9.98 8.01
C ALA A 539 -29.44 9.21 7.86
N GLY A 540 -29.50 7.97 8.36
CA GLY A 540 -30.72 7.14 8.37
C GLY A 540 -31.82 7.68 9.29
N ALA A 541 -31.45 8.24 10.44
CA ALA A 541 -32.39 8.85 11.40
C ALA A 541 -32.98 10.18 10.88
N ALA A 542 -32.17 11.01 10.21
CA ALA A 542 -32.65 12.25 9.59
C ALA A 542 -33.63 11.99 8.42
N LEU A 543 -33.37 10.97 7.60
CA LEU A 543 -34.27 10.55 6.52
C LEU A 543 -35.58 9.94 7.04
N ALA A 544 -35.54 9.24 8.18
CA ALA A 544 -36.73 8.69 8.82
C ALA A 544 -37.65 9.79 9.42
N ALA A 545 -37.07 10.85 9.98
CA ALA A 545 -37.81 11.99 10.52
C ALA A 545 -38.50 12.85 9.43
N VAL A 546 -37.81 13.10 8.31
CA VAL A 546 -38.39 13.80 7.14
C VAL A 546 -39.50 12.96 6.49
N GLY A 547 -39.35 11.63 6.49
CA GLY A 547 -40.36 10.70 5.97
C GLY A 547 -41.68 10.71 6.76
N GLN A 548 -41.65 11.00 8.07
CA GLN A 548 -42.87 11.07 8.88
C GLN A 548 -43.68 12.35 8.64
N ILE A 549 -43.03 13.49 8.42
CA ILE A 549 -43.69 14.76 8.08
C ILE A 549 -44.23 14.72 6.65
N ALA A 550 -43.51 14.06 5.73
CA ALA A 550 -43.89 13.97 4.32
C ALA A 550 -45.07 13.02 4.04
N LEU A 551 -45.48 12.15 4.99
CA LEU A 551 -46.56 11.16 4.79
C LEU A 551 -47.90 11.54 5.46
N ASP A 552 -48.02 12.76 6.00
CA ASP A 552 -49.29 13.27 6.52
C ASP A 552 -50.32 13.42 5.37
N PRO A 553 -51.48 12.73 5.42
CA PRO A 553 -52.54 12.87 4.43
C PRO A 553 -53.00 14.33 4.22
N GLY A 554 -52.98 15.16 5.27
CA GLY A 554 -53.41 16.56 5.22
C GLY A 554 -52.50 17.45 4.36
N VAL A 555 -51.21 17.12 4.29
CA VAL A 555 -50.22 17.82 3.45
C VAL A 555 -50.09 17.17 2.06
N LEU A 556 -50.22 15.84 1.98
CA LEU A 556 -49.92 15.07 0.78
C LEU A 556 -51.04 15.13 -0.29
N LEU A 557 -52.32 15.13 0.10
CA LEU A 557 -53.47 15.13 -0.82
C LEU A 557 -53.54 16.39 -1.73
N PRO A 558 -53.39 17.62 -1.20
CA PRO A 558 -53.37 18.84 -2.01
C PRO A 558 -52.19 18.86 -2.99
N VAL A 559 -51.01 18.44 -2.52
CA VAL A 559 -49.77 18.38 -3.32
C VAL A 559 -49.92 17.37 -4.46
N LEU A 560 -50.44 16.17 -4.19
CA LEU A 560 -50.66 15.13 -5.19
C LEU A 560 -51.68 15.55 -6.27
N ALA A 561 -52.76 16.24 -5.87
CA ALA A 561 -53.75 16.79 -6.79
C ALA A 561 -53.17 17.94 -7.64
N GLY A 562 -52.37 18.82 -7.04
CA GLY A 562 -51.62 19.88 -7.72
C GLY A 562 -50.65 19.33 -8.77
N VAL A 563 -49.76 18.43 -8.35
CA VAL A 563 -48.79 17.77 -9.24
C VAL A 563 -49.50 17.01 -10.37
N GLY A 564 -50.59 16.30 -10.07
CA GLY A 564 -51.39 15.60 -11.09
C GLY A 564 -51.98 16.54 -12.15
N ARG A 565 -52.47 17.72 -11.77
CA ARG A 565 -52.97 18.74 -12.71
C ARG A 565 -51.85 19.29 -13.60
N VAL A 566 -50.69 19.61 -13.02
CA VAL A 566 -49.51 20.10 -13.76
C VAL A 566 -49.02 19.05 -14.76
N PHE A 567 -48.92 17.78 -14.36
CA PHE A 567 -48.52 16.68 -15.26
C PHE A 567 -49.43 16.57 -16.48
N ARG A 568 -50.75 16.62 -16.28
CA ARG A 568 -51.72 16.52 -17.38
C ARG A 568 -51.61 17.71 -18.32
N ARG A 569 -51.56 18.93 -17.80
CA ARG A 569 -51.43 20.15 -18.62
C ARG A 569 -50.12 20.17 -19.40
N TYR A 570 -49.00 19.86 -18.74
CA TYR A 570 -47.69 19.88 -19.39
C TYR A 570 -47.54 18.80 -20.46
N ARG A 571 -48.10 17.60 -20.24
CA ARG A 571 -48.08 16.52 -21.25
C ARG A 571 -49.07 16.73 -22.39
N ALA A 572 -50.07 17.59 -22.22
CA ALA A 572 -50.99 17.98 -23.28
C ALA A 572 -50.39 19.02 -24.25
N LEU A 573 -49.28 19.66 -23.90
CA LEU A 573 -48.58 20.60 -24.78
C LEU A 573 -48.03 19.88 -26.03
N PRO A 574 -47.92 20.58 -27.18
CA PRO A 574 -47.23 20.08 -28.36
C PRO A 574 -45.81 19.63 -28.02
N GLU A 575 -45.36 18.51 -28.59
CA GLU A 575 -44.10 17.85 -28.18
C GLU A 575 -42.86 18.76 -28.28
N TRP A 576 -42.85 19.71 -29.22
CA TRP A 576 -41.74 20.64 -29.39
C TRP A 576 -41.58 21.60 -28.21
N VAL A 577 -42.66 21.92 -27.48
CA VAL A 577 -42.62 22.86 -26.35
C VAL A 577 -41.82 22.28 -25.17
N PRO A 578 -42.10 21.09 -24.62
CA PRO A 578 -41.26 20.47 -23.59
C PRO A 578 -39.80 20.28 -24.01
N VAL A 579 -39.57 19.94 -25.28
CA VAL A 579 -38.22 19.73 -25.82
C VAL A 579 -37.43 21.04 -25.82
N LEU A 580 -37.99 22.12 -26.37
CA LEU A 580 -37.33 23.43 -26.40
C LEU A 580 -37.14 24.01 -25.00
N ALA A 581 -38.14 23.86 -24.11
CA ALA A 581 -38.00 24.29 -22.72
C ALA A 581 -36.85 23.56 -22.00
N THR A 582 -36.75 22.24 -22.18
CA THR A 582 -35.68 21.44 -21.60
C THR A 582 -34.32 21.80 -22.18
N LEU A 583 -34.22 21.91 -23.51
CA LEU A 583 -32.98 22.29 -24.19
C LEU A 583 -32.52 23.69 -23.77
N GLY A 584 -33.44 24.67 -23.75
CA GLY A 584 -33.16 26.03 -23.30
C GLY A 584 -32.69 26.09 -21.85
N ALA A 585 -33.31 25.34 -20.95
CA ALA A 585 -32.89 25.24 -19.55
C ALA A 585 -31.51 24.59 -19.40
N VAL A 586 -31.20 23.54 -20.18
CA VAL A 586 -29.87 22.88 -20.16
C VAL A 586 -28.79 23.83 -20.65
N LEU A 587 -29.03 24.53 -21.76
CA LEU A 587 -28.08 25.51 -22.31
C LEU A 587 -27.88 26.70 -21.37
N ALA A 588 -28.97 27.27 -20.85
CA ALA A 588 -28.90 28.34 -19.86
C ALA A 588 -28.12 27.90 -18.63
N PHE A 589 -28.40 26.71 -18.09
CA PHE A 589 -27.67 26.16 -16.94
C PHE A 589 -26.17 26.03 -17.23
N TYR A 590 -25.82 25.54 -18.42
CA TYR A 590 -24.42 25.35 -18.80
C TYR A 590 -23.66 26.69 -18.87
N PHE A 591 -24.24 27.72 -19.51
CA PHE A 591 -23.54 28.97 -19.79
C PHE A 591 -23.63 30.03 -18.67
N VAL A 592 -24.63 29.97 -17.78
CA VAL A 592 -24.80 30.98 -16.71
C VAL A 592 -23.69 30.88 -15.66
N PRO A 593 -22.79 31.87 -15.50
CA PRO A 593 -21.65 31.75 -14.60
C PRO A 593 -22.03 31.90 -13.11
N TRP A 594 -23.21 32.42 -12.82
CA TRP A 594 -23.61 32.83 -11.48
C TRP A 594 -24.21 31.67 -10.66
N ALA A 595 -23.68 31.43 -9.46
CA ALA A 595 -24.07 30.28 -8.64
C ALA A 595 -25.57 30.28 -8.24
N PRO A 596 -26.17 31.40 -7.77
CA PRO A 596 -27.60 31.41 -7.43
C PRO A 596 -28.50 31.11 -8.62
N ALA A 597 -28.19 31.70 -9.79
CA ALA A 597 -28.93 31.44 -11.02
C ALA A 597 -28.76 30.00 -11.52
N SER A 598 -27.56 29.42 -11.34
CA SER A 598 -27.31 28.01 -11.64
C SER A 598 -28.13 27.07 -10.75
N LEU A 599 -28.28 27.39 -9.45
CA LEU A 599 -29.13 26.61 -8.52
C LEU A 599 -30.62 26.72 -8.89
N LEU A 600 -31.08 27.90 -9.28
CA LEU A 600 -32.45 28.09 -9.78
C LEU A 600 -32.69 27.26 -11.05
N LEU A 601 -31.75 27.28 -11.98
CA LEU A 601 -31.83 26.50 -13.23
C LEU A 601 -31.78 24.99 -12.97
N LEU A 602 -31.03 24.52 -11.96
CA LEU A 602 -31.09 23.12 -11.51
C LEU A 602 -32.48 22.75 -10.98
N ALA A 603 -33.13 23.62 -10.21
CA ALA A 603 -34.49 23.39 -9.73
C ALA A 603 -35.51 23.35 -10.89
N ILE A 604 -35.35 24.23 -11.89
CA ILE A 604 -36.16 24.21 -13.11
C ILE A 604 -35.93 22.91 -13.90
N LEU A 605 -34.67 22.51 -14.10
CA LEU A 605 -34.31 21.26 -14.77
C LEU A 605 -34.86 20.05 -14.04
N PHE A 606 -34.79 20.03 -12.70
CA PHE A 606 -35.42 19.00 -11.89
C PHE A 606 -36.92 18.90 -12.18
N ALA A 607 -37.64 20.02 -12.17
CA ALA A 607 -39.08 20.05 -12.46
C ALA A 607 -39.38 19.53 -13.88
N LEU A 608 -38.59 19.95 -14.88
CA LEU A 608 -38.74 19.50 -16.27
C LEU A 608 -38.47 18.00 -16.43
N PHE A 609 -37.39 17.49 -15.83
CA PHE A 609 -37.04 16.06 -15.86
C PHE A 609 -38.05 15.22 -15.08
N PHE A 610 -38.58 15.73 -13.98
CA PHE A 610 -39.64 15.11 -13.22
C PHE A 610 -40.92 14.93 -14.06
N LEU A 611 -41.31 15.95 -14.83
CA LEU A 611 -42.45 15.90 -15.74
C LEU A 611 -42.21 14.95 -16.94
N ARG A 612 -40.98 14.96 -17.48
CA ARG A 612 -40.55 14.25 -18.70
C ARG A 612 -39.14 13.65 -18.53
N ILE A 613 -39.05 12.55 -17.79
CA ILE A 613 -37.78 11.87 -17.52
C ILE A 613 -37.09 11.32 -18.78
N ASP A 614 -37.86 11.06 -19.85
CA ASP A 614 -37.31 10.68 -21.15
C ASP A 614 -36.44 11.79 -21.76
N LEU A 615 -36.78 13.06 -21.54
CA LEU A 615 -35.98 14.20 -21.98
C LEU A 615 -34.74 14.40 -21.09
N GLY A 616 -34.86 14.15 -19.79
CA GLY A 616 -33.71 14.16 -18.88
C GLY A 616 -32.67 13.09 -19.24
N LEU A 617 -33.11 11.85 -19.45
CA LEU A 617 -32.21 10.76 -19.86
C LEU A 617 -31.61 10.98 -21.26
N ALA A 618 -32.34 11.64 -22.17
CA ALA A 618 -31.79 12.07 -23.44
C ALA A 618 -30.74 13.18 -23.30
N ALA A 619 -30.92 14.11 -22.35
CA ALA A 619 -29.92 15.13 -22.02
C ALA A 619 -28.65 14.50 -21.41
N VAL A 620 -28.77 13.50 -20.54
CA VAL A 620 -27.63 12.70 -20.04
C VAL A 620 -26.88 12.08 -21.22
N ALA A 621 -27.60 11.40 -22.12
CA ALA A 621 -27.02 10.74 -23.29
C ALA A 621 -26.32 11.72 -24.25
N PHE A 622 -26.91 12.90 -24.46
CA PHE A 622 -26.32 13.99 -25.24
C PHE A 622 -25.05 14.56 -24.61
N ALA A 623 -25.01 14.67 -23.28
CA ALA A 623 -23.92 15.27 -22.54
C ALA A 623 -22.67 14.36 -22.43
N LEU A 624 -22.77 13.06 -22.79
CA LEU A 624 -21.68 12.09 -22.64
C LEU A 624 -20.33 12.52 -23.22
N PRO A 625 -20.21 13.02 -24.47
CA PRO A 625 -18.90 13.40 -25.01
C PRO A 625 -18.36 14.73 -24.44
N PHE A 626 -19.11 15.37 -23.55
CA PHE A 626 -18.79 16.64 -22.91
C PHE A 626 -18.43 16.49 -21.43
N TYR A 627 -18.30 15.26 -20.90
CA TYR A 627 -18.03 15.03 -19.48
C TYR A 627 -16.75 15.69 -18.95
N LEU A 628 -15.75 15.89 -19.83
CA LEU A 628 -14.49 16.60 -19.53
C LEU A 628 -14.64 18.13 -19.43
N ARG A 629 -15.86 18.67 -19.62
CA ARG A 629 -16.16 20.10 -19.52
C ARG A 629 -17.09 20.34 -18.33
N PRO A 630 -16.57 20.31 -17.09
CA PRO A 630 -17.38 20.45 -15.90
C PRO A 630 -18.00 21.85 -15.78
N LYS A 631 -19.15 21.91 -15.13
CA LYS A 631 -19.79 23.13 -14.68
C LYS A 631 -19.26 23.50 -13.29
N MET A 632 -18.82 24.74 -13.11
CA MET A 632 -18.50 25.26 -11.77
C MET A 632 -19.79 25.53 -10.99
N LEU A 633 -19.92 24.93 -9.82
CA LEU A 633 -20.98 25.22 -8.85
C LEU A 633 -20.33 25.42 -7.49
N LEU A 634 -20.57 26.57 -6.85
CA LEU A 634 -20.02 26.89 -5.52
C LEU A 634 -18.49 26.67 -5.43
N GLY A 635 -17.76 27.05 -6.49
CA GLY A 635 -16.30 26.90 -6.56
C GLY A 635 -15.78 25.49 -6.85
N ARG A 636 -16.66 24.50 -7.10
CA ARG A 636 -16.26 23.12 -7.42
C ARG A 636 -16.69 22.68 -8.82
N PRO A 637 -15.86 21.90 -9.56
CA PRO A 637 -16.24 21.28 -10.81
C PRO A 637 -17.25 20.15 -10.62
N PHE A 638 -18.34 20.17 -11.37
CA PHE A 638 -19.28 19.06 -11.49
C PHE A 638 -19.45 18.66 -12.95
N SER A 639 -19.38 17.37 -13.25
CA SER A 639 -19.70 16.87 -14.59
C SER A 639 -21.17 17.15 -14.91
N THR A 640 -21.44 17.65 -16.10
CA THR A 640 -22.84 17.85 -16.57
C THR A 640 -23.59 16.54 -16.68
N VAL A 641 -22.89 15.44 -16.94
CA VAL A 641 -23.44 14.08 -16.96
C VAL A 641 -23.89 13.66 -15.56
N GLU A 642 -23.03 13.85 -14.56
CA GLU A 642 -23.30 13.54 -13.15
C GLU A 642 -24.51 14.33 -12.64
N LEU A 643 -24.55 15.64 -12.89
CA LEU A 643 -25.67 16.51 -12.51
C LEU A 643 -26.98 16.09 -13.17
N ALA A 644 -26.98 15.89 -14.49
CA ALA A 644 -28.20 15.51 -15.21
C ALA A 644 -28.70 14.11 -14.79
N LEU A 645 -27.79 13.16 -14.55
CA LEU A 645 -28.12 11.83 -14.07
C LEU A 645 -28.69 11.88 -12.64
N GLY A 646 -28.06 12.65 -11.76
CA GLY A 646 -28.53 12.87 -10.39
C GLY A 646 -29.94 13.47 -10.36
N LEU A 647 -30.21 14.47 -11.21
CA LEU A 647 -31.56 15.03 -11.37
C LEU A 647 -32.56 14.00 -11.91
N CYS A 648 -32.17 13.14 -12.85
CA CYS A 648 -33.03 12.06 -13.35
C CYS A 648 -33.32 11.01 -12.27
N ALA A 649 -32.32 10.65 -11.47
CA ALA A 649 -32.47 9.71 -10.36
C ALA A 649 -33.39 10.27 -9.28
N LEU A 650 -33.19 11.54 -8.90
CA LEU A 650 -34.06 12.25 -7.96
C LEU A 650 -35.48 12.35 -8.52
N ALA A 651 -35.64 12.74 -9.79
CA ALA A 651 -36.95 12.82 -10.46
C ALA A 651 -37.67 11.46 -10.46
N TRP A 652 -36.95 10.38 -10.77
CA TRP A 652 -37.49 9.04 -10.73
C TRP A 652 -37.91 8.63 -9.31
N LEU A 653 -37.04 8.86 -8.32
CA LEU A 653 -37.29 8.55 -6.91
C LEU A 653 -38.49 9.34 -6.38
N SER A 654 -38.55 10.65 -6.62
CA SER A 654 -39.70 11.49 -6.27
C SER A 654 -40.98 10.96 -6.90
N ALA A 655 -40.94 10.52 -8.16
CA ALA A 655 -42.12 9.94 -8.82
C ALA A 655 -42.55 8.61 -8.17
N ARG A 656 -41.60 7.79 -7.70
CA ARG A 656 -41.90 6.56 -6.94
C ARG A 656 -42.48 6.86 -5.56
N LEU A 657 -41.91 7.84 -4.84
CA LEU A 657 -42.40 8.27 -3.52
C LEU A 657 -43.83 8.82 -3.60
N LEU A 658 -44.16 9.60 -4.64
CA LEU A 658 -45.54 10.05 -4.85
C LEU A 658 -46.49 8.90 -5.21
N ASP A 659 -46.05 7.91 -6.00
CA ASP A 659 -46.87 6.72 -6.27
C ASP A 659 -47.14 5.92 -4.98
N LEU A 660 -46.15 5.80 -4.09
CA LEU A 660 -46.30 5.19 -2.76
C LEU A 660 -47.24 6.00 -1.86
N GLY A 661 -47.09 7.32 -1.84
CA GLY A 661 -47.97 8.23 -1.10
C GLY A 661 -49.43 8.15 -1.58
N ARG A 662 -49.67 8.06 -2.90
CA ARG A 662 -51.02 7.81 -3.46
C ARG A 662 -51.59 6.47 -3.00
N ALA A 663 -50.78 5.42 -2.93
CA ALA A 663 -51.22 4.12 -2.45
C ALA A 663 -51.56 4.16 -0.94
N ALA A 664 -50.77 4.88 -0.14
CA ALA A 664 -51.00 5.07 1.29
C ALA A 664 -52.26 5.91 1.59
N VAL A 665 -52.54 6.94 0.78
CA VAL A 665 -53.77 7.75 0.90
C VAL A 665 -55.02 6.96 0.51
N ARG A 666 -54.97 6.14 -0.55
CA ARG A 666 -56.10 5.30 -1.00
C ARG A 666 -56.51 4.23 0.01
N SER A 667 -55.66 3.90 0.96
CA SER A 667 -55.92 2.88 1.98
C SER A 667 -56.69 3.42 3.20
N GLY A 668 -56.95 4.73 3.30
CA GLY A 668 -57.83 5.32 4.34
C GLY A 668 -57.15 5.64 5.69
N PRO A 669 -57.92 6.15 6.69
CA PRO A 669 -57.43 6.38 8.05
C PRO A 669 -57.29 5.06 8.81
N GLY A 670 -56.10 4.78 9.35
CA GLY A 670 -55.82 3.57 10.12
C GLY A 670 -54.44 3.62 10.81
N PRO A 671 -54.20 2.79 11.84
CA PRO A 671 -52.97 2.81 12.62
C PRO A 671 -51.71 2.53 11.76
N LEU A 672 -50.58 3.15 12.12
CA LEU A 672 -49.31 3.16 11.37
C LEU A 672 -48.87 1.74 10.91
N LEU A 673 -49.04 0.73 11.77
CA LEU A 673 -48.69 -0.67 11.48
C LEU A 673 -49.53 -1.27 10.34
N TRP A 674 -50.80 -0.89 10.19
CA TRP A 674 -51.66 -1.33 9.10
C TRP A 674 -51.30 -0.65 7.78
N ARG A 675 -50.96 0.66 7.83
CA ARG A 675 -50.42 1.41 6.68
C ARG A 675 -49.08 0.84 6.20
N LEU A 676 -48.19 0.46 7.12
CA LEU A 676 -46.93 -0.23 6.82
C LEU A 676 -47.16 -1.63 6.23
N GLY A 677 -48.20 -2.35 6.64
CA GLY A 677 -48.59 -3.64 6.04
C GLY A 677 -49.07 -3.53 4.59
N GLN A 678 -49.87 -2.50 4.27
CA GLN A 678 -50.32 -2.19 2.90
C GLN A 678 -49.19 -1.65 2.00
N LEU A 679 -48.31 -0.82 2.56
CA LEU A 679 -47.03 -0.43 1.92
C LEU A 679 -46.18 -1.67 1.66
N GLY A 680 -46.11 -2.60 2.61
CA GLY A 680 -45.48 -3.90 2.45
C GLY A 680 -46.08 -4.72 1.31
N ALA A 681 -47.40 -4.74 1.12
CA ALA A 681 -48.06 -5.45 0.01
C ALA A 681 -47.81 -4.78 -1.37
N SER A 682 -47.80 -3.44 -1.42
CA SER A 682 -47.50 -2.67 -2.63
C SER A 682 -46.02 -2.74 -3.00
N LEU A 683 -45.12 -2.68 -2.02
CA LEU A 683 -43.69 -2.92 -2.19
C LEU A 683 -43.41 -4.38 -2.53
N ARG A 684 -44.19 -5.34 -2.00
CA ARG A 684 -44.08 -6.78 -2.31
C ARG A 684 -44.53 -7.10 -3.74
N THR A 685 -45.64 -6.54 -4.21
CA THR A 685 -46.07 -6.69 -5.61
C THR A 685 -45.10 -5.99 -6.57
N TRP A 686 -44.57 -4.84 -6.19
CA TRP A 686 -43.53 -4.15 -6.96
C TRP A 686 -42.21 -4.93 -6.99
N THR A 687 -41.70 -5.38 -5.85
CA THR A 687 -40.46 -6.17 -5.77
C THR A 687 -40.64 -7.50 -6.52
N VAL A 688 -41.72 -8.26 -6.29
CA VAL A 688 -41.97 -9.52 -7.02
C VAL A 688 -42.05 -9.30 -8.53
N ARG A 689 -42.76 -8.27 -9.01
CA ARG A 689 -42.85 -7.98 -10.46
C ARG A 689 -41.52 -7.51 -11.06
N THR A 690 -40.71 -6.79 -10.28
CA THR A 690 -39.39 -6.30 -10.70
C THR A 690 -38.39 -7.45 -10.75
N TRP A 691 -38.36 -8.30 -9.73
CA TRP A 691 -37.52 -9.50 -9.65
C TRP A 691 -37.86 -10.54 -10.73
N LEU A 692 -39.15 -10.79 -11.00
CA LEU A 692 -39.59 -11.66 -12.11
C LEU A 692 -39.33 -11.07 -13.50
N GLY A 693 -38.93 -9.80 -13.59
CA GLY A 693 -38.59 -9.11 -14.83
C GLY A 693 -37.09 -8.96 -15.09
N LEU A 694 -36.22 -9.37 -14.16
CA LEU A 694 -34.77 -9.24 -14.32
C LEU A 694 -34.27 -10.14 -15.45
N SER A 695 -33.53 -9.54 -16.35
CA SER A 695 -32.80 -10.21 -17.43
C SER A 695 -31.40 -10.61 -16.96
N SER A 696 -30.77 -11.53 -17.70
CA SER A 696 -29.37 -11.90 -17.48
C SER A 696 -28.42 -10.68 -17.48
N LEU A 697 -28.75 -9.63 -18.22
CA LEU A 697 -27.96 -8.40 -18.27
C LEU A 697 -28.09 -7.56 -16.99
N ASP A 698 -29.25 -7.59 -16.31
CA ASP A 698 -29.40 -6.87 -15.04
C ASP A 698 -28.59 -7.53 -13.93
N VAL A 699 -28.60 -8.88 -13.90
CA VAL A 699 -27.79 -9.64 -12.95
C VAL A 699 -26.30 -9.44 -13.26
N GLY A 700 -25.92 -9.43 -14.54
CA GLY A 700 -24.55 -9.12 -14.95
C GLY A 700 -24.11 -7.73 -14.52
N MET A 701 -24.94 -6.70 -14.72
CA MET A 701 -24.63 -5.33 -14.29
C MET A 701 -24.51 -5.22 -12.76
N ALA A 702 -25.41 -5.87 -12.01
CA ALA A 702 -25.34 -5.90 -10.55
C ALA A 702 -24.09 -6.65 -10.05
N ALA A 703 -23.73 -7.76 -10.70
CA ALA A 703 -22.51 -8.51 -10.41
C ALA A 703 -21.26 -7.68 -10.71
N LEU A 704 -21.25 -6.93 -11.81
CA LEU A 704 -20.14 -6.04 -12.18
C LEU A 704 -19.93 -4.95 -11.13
N VAL A 705 -21.00 -4.28 -10.69
CA VAL A 705 -20.94 -3.27 -9.61
C VAL A 705 -20.55 -3.91 -8.28
N GLY A 706 -21.08 -5.08 -7.96
CA GLY A 706 -20.77 -5.81 -6.73
C GLY A 706 -19.30 -6.23 -6.65
N LEU A 707 -18.74 -6.73 -7.76
CA LEU A 707 -17.32 -7.09 -7.84
C LEU A 707 -16.43 -5.83 -7.82
N ALA A 708 -16.84 -4.75 -8.48
CA ALA A 708 -16.15 -3.47 -8.39
C ALA A 708 -16.12 -2.93 -6.95
N ALA A 709 -17.23 -3.01 -6.22
CA ALA A 709 -17.28 -2.64 -4.80
C ALA A 709 -16.39 -3.54 -3.94
N LEU A 710 -16.42 -4.86 -4.20
CA LEU A 710 -15.57 -5.83 -3.52
C LEU A 710 -14.07 -5.54 -3.76
N SER A 711 -13.70 -5.09 -4.97
CA SER A 711 -12.30 -4.80 -5.29
C SER A 711 -11.68 -3.65 -4.51
N LEU A 712 -12.50 -2.75 -3.95
CA LEU A 712 -12.03 -1.70 -3.04
C LEU A 712 -11.37 -2.26 -1.77
N THR A 713 -11.64 -3.51 -1.39
CA THR A 713 -11.09 -4.14 -0.19
C THR A 713 -9.62 -4.58 -0.31
N TRP A 714 -9.09 -4.71 -1.53
CA TRP A 714 -7.70 -5.10 -1.79
C TRP A 714 -6.93 -4.08 -2.63
N THR A 715 -7.48 -2.88 -2.82
CA THR A 715 -6.86 -1.85 -3.65
C THR A 715 -5.88 -1.00 -2.83
N THR A 716 -4.65 -0.81 -3.33
CA THR A 716 -3.60 -0.02 -2.66
C THR A 716 -3.92 1.48 -2.61
N HIS A 717 -4.29 2.08 -3.74
CA HIS A 717 -4.65 3.50 -3.84
C HIS A 717 -6.18 3.69 -3.81
N LEU A 718 -6.74 3.71 -2.60
CA LEU A 718 -8.20 3.73 -2.38
C LEU A 718 -8.90 5.00 -2.93
N GLN A 719 -8.26 6.17 -2.85
CA GLN A 719 -8.90 7.44 -3.26
C GLN A 719 -9.27 7.45 -4.75
N VAL A 720 -8.36 6.99 -5.61
CA VAL A 720 -8.58 6.91 -7.05
C VAL A 720 -9.54 5.78 -7.41
N ALA A 721 -9.45 4.66 -6.69
CA ALA A 721 -10.35 3.53 -6.83
C ALA A 721 -11.82 3.88 -6.53
N VAL A 722 -12.07 4.63 -5.45
CA VAL A 722 -13.42 5.11 -5.09
C VAL A 722 -13.97 6.08 -6.13
N ARG A 723 -13.12 6.95 -6.70
CA ARG A 723 -13.51 7.84 -7.79
C ARG A 723 -13.92 7.06 -9.04
N GLU A 724 -13.13 6.07 -9.45
CA GLU A 724 -13.48 5.19 -10.58
C GLU A 724 -14.76 4.39 -10.29
N PHE A 725 -14.87 3.76 -9.12
CA PHE A 725 -16.06 3.03 -8.71
C PHE A 725 -17.33 3.88 -8.84
N ARG A 726 -17.30 5.12 -8.33
CA ARG A 726 -18.43 6.05 -8.41
C ARG A 726 -18.75 6.42 -9.86
N THR A 727 -17.75 6.95 -10.58
CA THR A 727 -17.97 7.62 -11.88
C THR A 727 -18.09 6.67 -13.07
N VAL A 728 -17.44 5.51 -13.02
CA VAL A 728 -17.43 4.51 -14.11
C VAL A 728 -18.45 3.41 -13.84
N PHE A 729 -18.51 2.86 -12.63
CA PHE A 729 -19.37 1.71 -12.33
C PHE A 729 -20.76 2.12 -11.81
N VAL A 730 -20.84 2.89 -10.73
CA VAL A 730 -22.13 3.24 -10.10
C VAL A 730 -22.97 4.14 -10.99
N GLU A 731 -22.38 5.20 -11.55
CA GLU A 731 -23.11 6.14 -12.39
C GLU A 731 -23.60 5.51 -13.71
N SER A 732 -22.76 4.71 -14.39
CA SER A 732 -23.19 4.02 -15.61
C SER A 732 -24.23 2.93 -15.34
N ALA A 733 -24.13 2.21 -14.22
CA ALA A 733 -25.13 1.23 -13.79
C ALA A 733 -26.46 1.91 -13.38
N LEU A 734 -26.41 3.07 -12.72
CA LEU A 734 -27.58 3.88 -12.41
C LEU A 734 -28.25 4.37 -13.69
N PHE A 735 -27.48 4.83 -14.67
CA PHE A 735 -27.99 5.20 -15.98
C PHE A 735 -28.67 3.99 -16.66
N TYR A 736 -27.99 2.83 -16.74
CA TYR A 736 -28.56 1.58 -17.24
C TYR A 736 -29.90 1.23 -16.54
N ALA A 737 -29.93 1.30 -15.21
CA ALA A 737 -31.12 0.98 -14.42
C ALA A 737 -32.27 1.96 -14.70
N LEU A 738 -31.99 3.27 -14.79
CA LEU A 738 -33.01 4.27 -15.13
C LEU A 738 -33.55 4.06 -16.55
N LEU A 739 -32.70 3.73 -17.53
CA LEU A 739 -33.15 3.40 -18.88
C LEU A 739 -34.10 2.21 -18.88
N ARG A 740 -33.81 1.16 -18.10
CA ARG A 740 -34.65 -0.04 -17.97
C ARG A 740 -35.96 0.26 -17.24
N LEU A 741 -35.91 1.01 -16.13
CA LEU A 741 -37.03 1.16 -15.20
C LEU A 741 -37.93 2.37 -15.49
N ALA A 742 -37.40 3.45 -16.06
CA ALA A 742 -38.13 4.68 -16.29
C ALA A 742 -38.80 4.74 -17.67
N LEU A 743 -38.17 4.17 -18.70
CA LEU A 743 -38.66 4.26 -20.08
C LEU A 743 -39.75 3.22 -20.37
N ARG A 744 -40.96 3.71 -20.66
CA ARG A 744 -42.13 2.84 -20.89
C ARG A 744 -42.58 2.74 -22.35
N THR A 745 -42.12 3.64 -23.22
CA THR A 745 -42.58 3.72 -24.61
C THR A 745 -41.42 3.65 -25.58
N LEU A 746 -41.65 3.14 -26.79
CA LEU A 746 -40.63 3.08 -27.84
C LEU A 746 -40.15 4.48 -28.27
N ARG A 747 -41.04 5.47 -28.22
CA ARG A 747 -40.67 6.88 -28.48
C ARG A 747 -39.67 7.41 -27.46
N ALA A 748 -39.83 7.06 -26.18
CA ALA A 748 -38.91 7.46 -25.13
C ALA A 748 -37.52 6.81 -25.30
N HIS A 749 -37.47 5.51 -25.64
CA HIS A 749 -36.21 4.83 -25.97
C HIS A 749 -35.50 5.50 -27.15
N ARG A 750 -36.26 5.83 -28.21
CA ARG A 750 -35.72 6.51 -29.38
C ARG A 750 -35.13 7.87 -29.03
N ARG A 751 -35.80 8.69 -28.20
CA ARG A 751 -35.29 10.02 -27.80
C ARG A 751 -33.94 9.95 -27.10
N VAL A 752 -33.73 8.94 -26.25
CA VAL A 752 -32.43 8.76 -25.58
C VAL A 752 -31.33 8.40 -26.59
N ILE A 753 -31.62 7.48 -27.51
CA ILE A 753 -30.68 7.12 -28.60
C ILE A 753 -30.39 8.35 -29.47
N GLU A 754 -31.42 9.11 -29.84
CA GLU A 754 -31.26 10.35 -30.61
C GLU A 754 -30.44 11.40 -29.84
N GLY A 755 -30.64 11.53 -28.52
CA GLY A 755 -29.81 12.38 -27.67
C GLY A 755 -28.33 12.00 -27.73
N TRP A 756 -28.01 10.70 -27.58
CA TRP A 756 -26.64 10.19 -27.74
C TRP A 756 -26.05 10.49 -29.12
N LEU A 757 -26.79 10.20 -30.19
CA LEU A 757 -26.33 10.42 -31.57
C LEU A 757 -26.15 11.91 -31.91
N LEU A 758 -27.01 12.78 -31.36
CA LEU A 758 -26.85 14.23 -31.47
C LEU A 758 -25.61 14.71 -30.72
N GLY A 759 -25.31 14.14 -29.54
CA GLY A 759 -24.06 14.39 -28.82
C GLY A 759 -22.83 14.01 -29.65
N ALA A 760 -22.85 12.82 -30.26
CA ALA A 760 -21.80 12.35 -31.18
C ALA A 760 -21.64 13.26 -32.40
N THR A 761 -22.74 13.75 -32.97
CA THR A 761 -22.73 14.68 -34.10
C THR A 761 -22.15 16.03 -33.69
N ALA A 762 -22.56 16.56 -32.53
CA ALA A 762 -22.09 17.84 -32.01
C ALA A 762 -20.59 17.84 -31.71
N ILE A 763 -20.07 16.82 -31.02
CA ILE A 763 -18.63 16.71 -30.76
C ILE A 763 -17.82 16.52 -32.05
N SER A 764 -18.39 15.84 -33.05
CA SER A 764 -17.76 15.70 -34.37
C SER A 764 -17.66 17.02 -35.11
N LEU A 765 -18.72 17.83 -35.12
CA LEU A 765 -18.71 19.17 -35.70
C LEU A 765 -17.71 20.10 -34.99
N ILE A 766 -17.63 20.03 -33.65
CA ILE A 766 -16.62 20.76 -32.87
C ILE A 766 -15.21 20.33 -33.27
N GLY A 767 -14.95 19.03 -33.37
CA GLY A 767 -13.64 18.50 -33.78
C GLY A 767 -13.25 18.89 -35.21
N LEU A 768 -14.20 18.92 -36.14
CA LEU A 768 -13.97 19.39 -37.51
C LEU A 768 -13.76 20.92 -37.55
N GLY A 769 -14.48 21.69 -36.73
CA GLY A 769 -14.22 23.12 -36.55
C GLY A 769 -12.82 23.39 -36.03
N GLN A 770 -12.38 22.64 -35.02
CA GLN A 770 -11.01 22.66 -34.48
C GLN A 770 -9.96 22.32 -35.55
N ARG A 771 -10.27 21.38 -36.45
CA ARG A 771 -9.40 21.05 -37.59
C ARG A 771 -9.20 22.24 -38.52
N VAL A 772 -10.28 22.95 -38.84
CA VAL A 772 -10.25 24.11 -39.74
C VAL A 772 -9.57 25.31 -39.07
N SER A 773 -9.81 25.54 -37.78
CA SER A 773 -9.21 26.66 -37.05
C SER A 773 -7.76 26.43 -36.61
N GLY A 774 -7.24 25.20 -36.75
CA GLY A 774 -5.90 24.82 -36.28
C GLY A 774 -5.78 24.71 -34.74
N GLN A 775 -6.89 24.85 -34.01
CA GLN A 775 -6.89 24.87 -32.55
C GLN A 775 -7.09 23.46 -31.96
N ASN A 776 -6.44 23.20 -30.82
CA ASN A 776 -6.68 22.00 -30.01
C ASN A 776 -6.42 20.66 -30.75
N LEU A 777 -5.48 20.67 -31.70
CA LEU A 777 -5.01 19.49 -32.43
C LEU A 777 -3.76 18.90 -31.76
N ILE A 778 -3.58 17.59 -31.87
CA ILE A 778 -2.33 16.92 -31.47
C ILE A 778 -1.56 16.55 -32.74
N THR A 779 -0.31 16.96 -32.83
CA THR A 779 0.58 16.64 -33.96
C THR A 779 1.54 15.54 -33.54
N VAL A 780 1.44 14.37 -34.17
CA VAL A 780 2.39 13.26 -34.00
C VAL A 780 2.96 12.91 -35.37
N GLY A 781 4.28 12.85 -35.49
CA GLY A 781 4.94 12.56 -36.78
C GLY A 781 4.58 13.55 -37.89
N GLY A 782 4.42 14.83 -37.56
CA GLY A 782 4.05 15.89 -38.53
C GLY A 782 2.58 15.89 -38.97
N ILE A 783 1.73 15.02 -38.41
CA ILE A 783 0.32 14.94 -38.77
C ILE A 783 -0.57 15.43 -37.63
N SER A 784 -1.32 16.49 -37.87
CA SER A 784 -2.30 16.98 -36.90
C SER A 784 -3.53 16.06 -36.87
N ARG A 785 -4.01 15.72 -35.67
CA ARG A 785 -5.12 14.79 -35.42
C ARG A 785 -6.22 15.46 -34.60
N VAL A 786 -7.49 15.17 -34.92
CA VAL A 786 -8.66 15.73 -34.21
C VAL A 786 -8.94 14.94 -32.94
N ARG A 787 -9.14 15.64 -31.81
CA ARG A 787 -9.49 15.03 -30.51
C ARG A 787 -10.77 15.58 -29.86
N GLY A 788 -11.38 16.63 -30.40
CA GLY A 788 -12.54 17.25 -29.76
C GLY A 788 -12.16 17.78 -28.38
N PHE A 789 -12.87 17.36 -27.33
CA PHE A 789 -12.53 17.69 -25.94
C PHE A 789 -11.77 16.58 -25.20
N TYR A 790 -11.42 15.49 -25.89
CA TYR A 790 -10.71 14.38 -25.28
C TYR A 790 -9.21 14.66 -25.17
N GLY A 791 -8.54 13.98 -24.22
CA GLY A 791 -7.09 14.04 -24.08
C GLY A 791 -6.35 13.49 -25.31
N SER A 792 -6.90 12.45 -25.95
CA SER A 792 -6.32 11.76 -27.09
C SER A 792 -7.32 11.62 -28.26
N PRO A 793 -6.86 11.69 -29.54
CA PRO A 793 -7.68 11.38 -30.71
C PRO A 793 -8.30 9.97 -30.67
N ASN A 794 -7.64 9.02 -30.00
CA ASN A 794 -8.14 7.64 -29.90
C ASN A 794 -9.41 7.56 -29.05
N ASN A 795 -9.52 8.33 -27.97
CA ASN A 795 -10.70 8.36 -27.10
C ASN A 795 -11.93 8.89 -27.84
N LEU A 796 -11.75 9.96 -28.63
CA LEU A 796 -12.82 10.45 -29.51
C LEU A 796 -13.23 9.37 -30.52
N ALA A 797 -12.25 8.68 -31.12
CA ALA A 797 -12.50 7.63 -32.11
C ALA A 797 -13.26 6.44 -31.51
N LEU A 798 -12.94 6.03 -30.27
CA LEU A 798 -13.68 5.02 -29.51
C LEU A 798 -15.15 5.43 -29.37
N TYR A 799 -15.42 6.66 -28.95
CA TYR A 799 -16.80 7.12 -28.79
C TYR A 799 -17.57 7.13 -30.13
N LEU A 800 -16.99 7.71 -31.18
CA LEU A 800 -17.63 7.86 -32.49
C LEU A 800 -17.83 6.53 -33.24
N SER A 801 -16.91 5.57 -33.08
CA SER A 801 -17.01 4.26 -33.76
C SER A 801 -18.21 3.43 -33.27
N ARG A 802 -18.76 3.74 -32.09
CA ARG A 802 -19.97 3.11 -31.53
C ARG A 802 -21.26 3.75 -32.04
N ALA A 803 -21.25 5.07 -32.28
CA ALA A 803 -22.41 5.84 -32.73
C ALA A 803 -22.66 5.70 -34.24
N LEU A 804 -21.60 5.72 -35.05
CA LEU A 804 -21.68 5.69 -36.51
C LEU A 804 -22.48 4.49 -37.06
N PRO A 805 -22.33 3.24 -36.57
CA PRO A 805 -23.09 2.10 -37.07
C PRO A 805 -24.60 2.24 -36.87
N VAL A 806 -25.03 2.94 -35.81
CA VAL A 806 -26.46 3.21 -35.57
C VAL A 806 -27.01 4.21 -36.58
N LEU A 807 -26.25 5.28 -36.87
CA LEU A 807 -26.59 6.25 -37.90
C LEU A 807 -26.73 5.60 -39.28
N LEU A 808 -25.73 4.80 -39.66
CA LEU A 808 -25.71 4.09 -40.94
C LEU A 808 -26.83 3.05 -41.05
N ALA A 809 -27.12 2.29 -39.99
CA ALA A 809 -28.19 1.29 -40.01
C ALA A 809 -29.56 1.91 -40.30
N VAL A 810 -29.87 3.03 -39.64
CA VAL A 810 -31.16 3.73 -39.82
C VAL A 810 -31.20 4.48 -41.15
N ALA A 811 -30.12 5.13 -41.58
CA ALA A 811 -30.06 5.79 -42.90
C ALA A 811 -30.31 4.78 -44.04
N TRP A 812 -29.72 3.59 -43.92
CA TRP A 812 -29.83 2.54 -44.93
C TRP A 812 -31.18 1.83 -44.90
N GLN A 813 -31.75 1.56 -43.71
CA GLN A 813 -32.86 0.59 -43.57
C GLN A 813 -34.10 1.13 -42.86
N GLY A 814 -34.09 2.39 -42.42
CA GLY A 814 -35.28 3.04 -41.89
C GLY A 814 -36.43 3.00 -42.90
N ARG A 815 -37.66 2.96 -42.41
CA ARG A 815 -38.88 3.07 -43.22
C ARG A 815 -39.28 4.52 -43.43
N ASP A 816 -39.06 5.36 -42.42
CA ASP A 816 -39.37 6.80 -42.46
C ASP A 816 -38.29 7.56 -43.27
N ARG A 817 -38.69 8.13 -44.41
CA ARG A 817 -37.77 8.84 -45.33
C ARG A 817 -37.10 10.05 -44.68
N VAL A 818 -37.82 10.82 -43.88
CA VAL A 818 -37.27 12.01 -43.21
C VAL A 818 -36.22 11.59 -42.19
N ARG A 819 -36.50 10.52 -41.43
CA ARG A 819 -35.51 10.00 -40.47
C ARG A 819 -34.29 9.41 -41.14
N ARG A 820 -34.45 8.70 -42.24
CA ARG A 820 -33.30 8.18 -43.01
C ARG A 820 -32.39 9.31 -43.45
N LEU A 821 -32.98 10.39 -43.98
CA LEU A 821 -32.23 11.56 -44.41
C LEU A 821 -31.52 12.23 -43.22
N ALA A 822 -32.24 12.45 -42.12
CA ALA A 822 -31.67 13.07 -40.92
C ALA A 822 -30.48 12.27 -40.34
N TYR A 823 -30.61 10.95 -40.23
CA TYR A 823 -29.54 10.08 -39.73
C TYR A 823 -28.37 10.00 -40.73
N GLY A 824 -28.66 10.02 -42.03
CA GLY A 824 -27.66 10.09 -43.08
C GLY A 824 -26.83 11.38 -43.02
N ILE A 825 -27.49 12.53 -42.87
CA ILE A 825 -26.84 13.84 -42.71
C ILE A 825 -25.97 13.85 -41.45
N ALA A 826 -26.48 13.33 -40.32
CA ALA A 826 -25.72 13.24 -39.07
C ALA A 826 -24.52 12.27 -39.15
N ALA A 827 -24.58 11.23 -39.99
CA ALA A 827 -23.46 10.30 -40.20
C ALA A 827 -22.24 10.95 -40.85
N LEU A 828 -22.44 11.96 -41.70
CA LEU A 828 -21.36 12.63 -42.46
C LEU A 828 -20.31 13.30 -41.56
N PRO A 829 -20.65 14.24 -40.65
CA PRO A 829 -19.65 14.83 -39.77
C PRO A 829 -19.03 13.80 -38.82
N VAL A 830 -19.79 12.79 -38.38
CA VAL A 830 -19.26 11.71 -37.52
C VAL A 830 -18.20 10.89 -38.24
N LEU A 831 -18.46 10.47 -39.49
CA LEU A 831 -17.49 9.73 -40.29
C LEU A 831 -16.26 10.60 -40.61
N ALA A 832 -16.46 11.86 -41.00
CA ALA A 832 -15.37 12.78 -41.29
C ALA A 832 -14.47 13.01 -40.06
N ALA A 833 -15.07 13.28 -38.90
CA ALA A 833 -14.32 13.43 -37.65
C ALA A 833 -13.57 12.14 -37.28
N LEU A 834 -14.22 10.97 -37.42
CA LEU A 834 -13.60 9.66 -37.17
C LEU A 834 -12.35 9.45 -38.04
N VAL A 835 -12.41 9.77 -39.34
CA VAL A 835 -11.24 9.72 -40.24
C VAL A 835 -10.16 10.72 -39.80
N CYS A 836 -10.54 11.93 -39.40
CA CYS A 836 -9.61 12.95 -38.91
C CYS A 836 -8.96 12.63 -37.56
N THR A 837 -9.49 11.67 -36.77
CA THR A 837 -8.80 11.17 -35.57
C THR A 837 -7.54 10.37 -35.93
N GLN A 838 -7.50 9.78 -37.12
CA GLN A 838 -6.45 8.86 -37.58
C GLN A 838 -6.14 7.74 -36.56
N SER A 839 -7.13 7.30 -35.78
CA SER A 839 -6.97 6.16 -34.88
C SER A 839 -6.89 4.86 -35.69
N ARG A 840 -5.77 4.14 -35.57
CA ARG A 840 -5.55 2.84 -36.24
C ARG A 840 -6.61 1.82 -35.81
N GLY A 841 -6.90 1.73 -34.52
CA GLY A 841 -7.92 0.84 -33.97
C GLY A 841 -9.32 1.14 -34.50
N ALA A 842 -9.67 2.41 -34.68
CA ALA A 842 -10.96 2.78 -35.24
C ALA A 842 -11.09 2.46 -36.74
N LEU A 843 -10.07 2.84 -37.54
CA LEU A 843 -10.15 2.77 -39.00
C LEU A 843 -9.87 1.37 -39.54
N LEU A 844 -9.00 0.60 -38.91
CA LEU A 844 -8.62 -0.74 -39.39
C LEU A 844 -9.39 -1.88 -38.72
N LEU A 845 -9.87 -1.69 -37.49
CA LEU A 845 -10.60 -2.74 -36.76
C LEU A 845 -12.07 -2.39 -36.60
N ALA A 846 -12.38 -1.27 -35.92
CA ALA A 846 -13.74 -0.96 -35.51
C ALA A 846 -14.71 -0.73 -36.69
N LEU A 847 -14.32 0.12 -37.64
CA LEU A 847 -15.18 0.50 -38.76
C LEU A 847 -15.40 -0.65 -39.76
N PRO A 848 -14.35 -1.40 -40.19
CA PRO A 848 -14.55 -2.62 -40.97
C PRO A 848 -15.44 -3.65 -40.27
N ALA A 849 -15.19 -3.92 -38.98
CA ALA A 849 -16.00 -4.87 -38.23
C ALA A 849 -17.47 -4.43 -38.13
N ALA A 850 -17.72 -3.14 -37.94
CA ALA A 850 -19.07 -2.58 -37.91
C ALA A 850 -19.80 -2.70 -39.26
N LEU A 851 -19.14 -2.36 -40.37
CA LEU A 851 -19.73 -2.44 -41.72
C LEU A 851 -20.06 -3.88 -42.09
N LEU A 852 -19.14 -4.82 -41.82
CA LEU A 852 -19.37 -6.25 -42.02
C LEU A 852 -20.52 -6.75 -41.15
N ALA A 853 -20.58 -6.36 -39.87
CA ALA A 853 -21.66 -6.72 -38.98
C ALA A 853 -23.04 -6.23 -39.50
N LEU A 854 -23.14 -4.99 -39.98
CA LEU A 854 -24.38 -4.45 -40.56
C LEU A 854 -24.90 -5.29 -41.74
N GLY A 855 -24.00 -5.79 -42.59
CA GLY A 855 -24.35 -6.68 -43.71
C GLY A 855 -24.72 -8.09 -43.27
N LEU A 856 -23.88 -8.72 -42.45
CA LEU A 856 -24.02 -10.11 -42.03
C LEU A 856 -25.24 -10.34 -41.12
N LEU A 857 -25.43 -9.47 -40.12
CA LEU A 857 -26.55 -9.57 -39.18
C LEU A 857 -27.91 -9.31 -39.86
N LYS A 858 -27.94 -8.67 -41.03
CA LYS A 858 -29.16 -8.50 -41.84
C LYS A 858 -29.62 -9.79 -42.53
N ARG A 859 -28.73 -10.76 -42.73
CA ARG A 859 -29.01 -12.08 -43.34
C ARG A 859 -29.58 -12.00 -44.76
N SER A 860 -29.06 -11.10 -45.59
CA SER A 860 -29.43 -10.99 -47.01
C SER A 860 -28.17 -10.95 -47.86
N ARG A 861 -28.11 -11.78 -48.92
CA ARG A 861 -26.97 -11.80 -49.85
C ARG A 861 -26.68 -10.41 -50.41
N LYS A 862 -27.73 -9.65 -50.77
CA LYS A 862 -27.62 -8.26 -51.23
C LYS A 862 -27.02 -7.35 -50.15
N ALA A 863 -27.43 -7.53 -48.89
CA ALA A 863 -26.90 -6.76 -47.77
C ALA A 863 -25.42 -7.03 -47.49
N THR A 864 -25.01 -8.29 -47.59
CA THR A 864 -23.60 -8.68 -47.44
C THR A 864 -22.76 -8.06 -48.55
N TRP A 865 -23.21 -8.13 -49.82
CA TRP A 865 -22.49 -7.50 -50.93
C TRP A 865 -22.44 -5.97 -50.81
N THR A 866 -23.50 -5.31 -50.34
CA THR A 866 -23.44 -3.86 -50.09
C THR A 866 -22.48 -3.51 -48.96
N ALA A 867 -22.35 -4.35 -47.93
CA ALA A 867 -21.38 -4.14 -46.86
C ALA A 867 -19.94 -4.36 -47.35
N LEU A 868 -19.71 -5.37 -48.20
CA LEU A 868 -18.42 -5.59 -48.86
C LEU A 868 -18.07 -4.43 -49.81
N GLY A 869 -19.04 -3.92 -50.56
CA GLY A 869 -18.87 -2.73 -51.40
C GLY A 869 -18.56 -1.47 -50.57
N ALA A 870 -19.24 -1.28 -49.44
CA ALA A 870 -18.95 -0.18 -48.51
C ALA A 870 -17.55 -0.32 -47.87
N LEU A 871 -17.12 -1.54 -47.57
CA LEU A 871 -15.77 -1.83 -47.10
C LEU A 871 -14.73 -1.52 -48.18
N ALA A 872 -14.97 -1.92 -49.43
CA ALA A 872 -14.10 -1.56 -50.55
C ALA A 872 -14.03 -0.04 -50.76
N ALA A 873 -15.18 0.66 -50.67
CA ALA A 873 -15.22 2.12 -50.74
C ALA A 873 -14.46 2.78 -49.57
N LEU A 874 -14.53 2.21 -48.37
CA LEU A 874 -13.72 2.66 -47.23
C LEU A 874 -12.23 2.46 -47.49
N VAL A 875 -11.81 1.31 -48.01
CA VAL A 875 -10.41 1.05 -48.38
C VAL A 875 -9.94 2.08 -49.42
N LEU A 876 -10.76 2.36 -50.43
CA LEU A 876 -10.47 3.40 -51.43
C LEU A 876 -10.42 4.81 -50.82
N LEU A 877 -11.30 5.13 -49.87
CA LEU A 877 -11.28 6.41 -49.14
C LEU A 877 -10.02 6.57 -48.28
N LEU A 878 -9.49 5.47 -47.74
CA LEU A 878 -8.26 5.46 -46.96
C LEU A 878 -7.00 5.38 -47.85
N LEU A 879 -7.13 5.04 -49.13
CA LEU A 879 -6.03 4.89 -50.08
C LEU A 879 -5.14 6.14 -50.20
N PRO A 880 -5.66 7.39 -50.24
CA PRO A 880 -4.81 8.58 -50.23
C PRO A 880 -3.95 8.70 -48.97
N LEU A 881 -4.42 8.20 -47.83
CA LEU A 881 -3.61 8.11 -46.61
C LEU A 881 -2.51 7.04 -46.75
N VAL A 882 -2.77 5.96 -47.50
CA VAL A 882 -1.75 4.92 -47.81
C VAL A 882 -0.66 5.51 -48.69
N VAL A 883 -1.06 6.12 -49.81
CA VAL A 883 -0.18 6.61 -50.87
C VAL A 883 0.70 7.77 -50.39
N ALA A 884 0.22 8.59 -49.45
CA ALA A 884 1.01 9.65 -48.82
C ALA A 884 2.12 9.13 -47.86
N GLY A 885 2.41 7.82 -47.84
CA GLY A 885 3.38 7.20 -46.93
C GLY A 885 2.92 7.08 -45.47
N ARG A 886 1.74 7.60 -45.13
CA ARG A 886 1.25 7.73 -43.74
C ARG A 886 0.76 6.42 -43.14
N LEU A 887 0.43 5.42 -43.97
CA LEU A 887 0.08 4.06 -43.52
C LEU A 887 1.26 3.09 -43.54
N PHE A 888 2.35 3.39 -44.27
CA PHE A 888 3.55 2.54 -44.24
C PHE A 888 4.25 2.60 -42.87
N THR A 889 4.25 3.75 -42.20
CA THR A 889 4.67 3.91 -40.79
C THR A 889 3.74 3.22 -39.78
N TRP A 890 2.63 2.61 -40.22
CA TRP A 890 1.76 1.82 -39.34
C TRP A 890 2.19 0.36 -39.28
N PHE A 891 2.97 -0.09 -40.26
CA PHE A 891 3.50 -1.44 -40.40
C PHE A 891 5.02 -1.50 -40.30
N ASP A 892 5.67 -0.37 -40.03
CA ASP A 892 7.11 -0.28 -39.81
C ASP A 892 7.45 -0.79 -38.39
N PRO A 893 8.15 -1.94 -38.26
CA PRO A 893 8.52 -2.47 -36.96
C PRO A 893 9.48 -1.57 -36.17
N SER A 894 10.13 -0.60 -36.81
CA SER A 894 10.96 0.41 -36.13
C SER A 894 10.18 1.57 -35.52
N THR A 895 8.89 1.72 -35.88
CA THR A 895 8.00 2.72 -35.26
C THR A 895 7.34 2.19 -33.99
N ASP A 896 8.07 2.32 -32.87
CA ASP A 896 7.80 1.97 -31.45
C ASP A 896 6.41 1.45 -31.02
N THR A 897 5.29 2.04 -31.46
CA THR A 897 3.93 1.78 -30.92
C THR A 897 3.41 0.34 -30.97
N GLY A 898 3.92 -0.53 -31.85
CA GLY A 898 3.50 -1.94 -31.96
C GLY A 898 4.26 -2.86 -30.99
N LEU A 899 5.59 -2.79 -31.05
CA LEU A 899 6.49 -3.48 -30.11
C LEU A 899 6.26 -3.01 -28.67
N PHE A 900 5.96 -1.72 -28.48
CA PHE A 900 5.61 -1.15 -27.20
C PHE A 900 4.40 -1.85 -26.54
N ARG A 901 3.31 -2.07 -27.29
CA ARG A 901 2.12 -2.78 -26.74
C ARG A 901 2.46 -4.20 -26.31
N LEU A 902 3.37 -4.88 -27.01
CA LEU A 902 3.81 -6.22 -26.61
C LEU A 902 4.58 -6.18 -25.29
N ARG A 903 5.46 -5.19 -25.09
CA ARG A 903 6.15 -4.95 -23.80
C ARG A 903 5.14 -4.63 -22.70
N LEU A 904 4.18 -3.74 -22.95
CA LEU A 904 3.09 -3.40 -22.02
C LEU A 904 2.26 -4.63 -21.63
N TRP A 905 1.89 -5.48 -22.59
CA TRP A 905 1.16 -6.72 -22.33
C TRP A 905 1.99 -7.72 -21.55
N ARG A 906 3.30 -7.84 -21.82
CA ARG A 906 4.21 -8.68 -21.02
C ARG A 906 4.26 -8.19 -19.57
N SER A 907 4.48 -6.90 -19.33
CA SER A 907 4.40 -6.30 -18.00
C SER A 907 3.06 -6.56 -17.32
N THR A 908 1.96 -6.46 -18.09
CA THR A 908 0.61 -6.70 -17.57
C THR A 908 0.39 -8.17 -17.20
N LEU A 909 0.91 -9.10 -17.99
CA LEU A 909 0.82 -10.53 -17.69
C LEU A 909 1.65 -10.90 -16.47
N SER A 910 2.81 -10.28 -16.26
CA SER A 910 3.58 -10.40 -15.00
C SER A 910 2.77 -9.88 -13.81
N MET A 911 2.13 -8.71 -13.94
CA MET A 911 1.24 -8.16 -12.91
C MET A 911 0.06 -9.11 -12.61
N LEU A 912 -0.51 -9.76 -13.63
CA LEU A 912 -1.62 -10.70 -13.46
C LEU A 912 -1.19 -12.07 -12.93
N ALA A 913 0.06 -12.48 -13.14
CA ALA A 913 0.62 -13.68 -12.54
C ALA A 913 0.74 -13.54 -11.02
N ASP A 914 1.08 -12.34 -10.54
CA ASP A 914 1.12 -12.01 -9.11
C ASP A 914 -0.30 -11.81 -8.52
N HIS A 915 -1.26 -11.36 -9.33
CA HIS A 915 -2.63 -11.03 -8.90
C HIS A 915 -3.75 -11.68 -9.74
N PRO A 916 -3.79 -13.02 -9.89
CA PRO A 916 -4.68 -13.67 -10.87
C PRO A 916 -6.17 -13.55 -10.50
N LEU A 917 -6.51 -13.63 -9.21
CA LEU A 917 -7.91 -13.62 -8.76
C LEU A 917 -8.47 -12.22 -8.60
N THR A 918 -7.65 -11.27 -8.17
CA THR A 918 -8.07 -9.94 -7.70
C THR A 918 -7.72 -8.82 -8.70
N GLY A 919 -6.73 -9.03 -9.56
CA GLY A 919 -6.04 -7.93 -10.23
C GLY A 919 -5.39 -6.99 -9.20
N VAL A 920 -5.05 -5.78 -9.65
CA VAL A 920 -4.49 -4.70 -8.81
C VAL A 920 -5.57 -3.73 -8.28
N GLY A 921 -6.84 -3.96 -8.63
CA GLY A 921 -7.96 -3.13 -8.20
C GLY A 921 -8.23 -1.92 -9.11
N LEU A 922 -9.31 -1.20 -8.81
CA LEU A 922 -9.79 -0.08 -9.63
C LEU A 922 -8.78 1.07 -9.66
N ASP A 923 -8.54 1.63 -10.84
CA ASP A 923 -7.66 2.78 -11.12
C ASP A 923 -6.21 2.62 -10.58
N ASN A 924 -5.75 1.38 -10.33
CA ASN A 924 -4.44 1.11 -9.72
C ASN A 924 -3.35 0.64 -10.69
N TYR A 925 -3.73 0.36 -11.95
CA TYR A 925 -2.80 -0.13 -12.98
C TYR A 925 -1.60 0.80 -13.19
N LEU A 926 -1.82 2.12 -13.30
CA LEU A 926 -0.76 3.11 -13.51
C LEU A 926 0.35 2.99 -12.47
N TYR A 927 -0.04 2.96 -11.19
CA TYR A 927 0.86 2.96 -10.07
C TYR A 927 1.67 1.67 -10.04
N ALA A 928 1.00 0.52 -10.14
CA ALA A 928 1.66 -0.77 -10.18
C ALA A 928 2.57 -0.94 -11.42
N TYR A 929 2.14 -0.45 -12.59
CA TYR A 929 2.92 -0.53 -13.81
C TYR A 929 4.23 0.25 -13.67
N ARG A 930 4.18 1.55 -13.37
CA ARG A 930 5.38 2.39 -13.36
C ARG A 930 6.33 2.11 -12.19
N SER A 931 5.83 1.64 -11.04
CA SER A 931 6.65 1.41 -9.85
C SER A 931 7.05 -0.05 -9.65
N ARG A 932 6.48 -1.01 -10.37
CA ARG A 932 6.86 -2.42 -10.20
C ARG A 932 7.07 -3.12 -11.53
N TYR A 933 6.07 -3.09 -12.41
CA TYR A 933 6.03 -4.00 -13.55
C TYR A 933 6.58 -3.42 -14.87
N VAL A 934 6.99 -2.15 -14.92
CA VAL A 934 7.57 -1.54 -16.12
C VAL A 934 8.85 -2.29 -16.48
N LEU A 935 8.94 -2.73 -17.73
CA LEU A 935 10.16 -3.36 -18.24
C LEU A 935 11.24 -2.27 -18.41
N PRO A 936 12.52 -2.55 -18.09
CA PRO A 936 13.61 -1.60 -18.34
C PRO A 936 13.65 -1.10 -19.79
N SER A 937 13.32 -1.96 -20.75
CA SER A 937 13.21 -1.67 -22.19
C SER A 937 12.00 -0.79 -22.59
N ALA A 938 11.06 -0.57 -21.67
CA ALA A 938 9.80 0.17 -21.88
C ALA A 938 9.75 1.48 -21.07
N TRP A 939 10.88 1.93 -20.52
CA TRP A 939 10.95 3.10 -19.65
C TRP A 939 10.40 4.41 -20.25
N GLY A 940 10.40 4.54 -21.58
CA GLY A 940 9.95 5.75 -22.26
C GLY A 940 8.46 6.10 -22.07
N GLU A 941 7.61 5.19 -21.59
CA GLU A 941 6.16 5.40 -21.43
C GLU A 941 5.64 4.98 -20.05
N LEU A 942 6.04 5.68 -18.98
CA LEU A 942 5.65 5.36 -17.60
C LEU A 942 4.18 5.68 -17.27
N ASP A 943 3.58 6.66 -17.95
CA ASP A 943 2.30 7.25 -17.56
C ASP A 943 1.06 6.58 -18.19
N LEU A 944 1.06 5.24 -18.23
CA LEU A 944 -0.03 4.46 -18.80
C LEU A 944 -1.00 3.95 -17.73
N SER A 945 -2.28 4.30 -17.88
CA SER A 945 -3.32 3.96 -16.91
C SER A 945 -4.12 2.69 -17.22
N HIS A 946 -3.82 2.01 -18.33
CA HIS A 946 -4.47 0.76 -18.71
C HIS A 946 -3.63 -0.04 -19.75
N PRO A 947 -3.85 -1.36 -19.88
CA PRO A 947 -3.02 -2.24 -20.73
C PRO A 947 -3.37 -2.22 -22.23
N HIS A 948 -4.18 -1.26 -22.69
CA HIS A 948 -4.61 -1.17 -24.11
C HIS A 948 -5.26 -2.47 -24.66
N ASN A 949 -5.95 -3.24 -23.81
CA ASN A 949 -6.70 -4.43 -24.21
C ASN A 949 -7.87 -4.64 -23.24
N LEU A 950 -9.09 -4.81 -23.76
CA LEU A 950 -10.32 -4.90 -22.97
C LEU A 950 -10.28 -6.02 -21.90
N LEU A 951 -9.77 -7.21 -22.25
CA LEU A 951 -9.77 -8.33 -21.33
C LEU A 951 -8.69 -8.18 -20.27
N LEU A 952 -7.50 -7.72 -20.66
CA LEU A 952 -6.44 -7.40 -19.70
C LEU A 952 -6.88 -6.27 -18.76
N ASP A 953 -7.53 -5.23 -19.28
CA ASP A 953 -8.03 -4.08 -18.49
C ASP A 953 -9.12 -4.52 -17.49
N ALA A 954 -10.04 -5.40 -17.91
CA ALA A 954 -11.01 -6.02 -17.01
C ALA A 954 -10.32 -6.87 -15.93
N TRP A 955 -9.31 -7.65 -16.31
CA TRP A 955 -8.58 -8.53 -15.39
C TRP A 955 -7.75 -7.74 -14.38
N THR A 956 -7.03 -6.70 -14.81
CA THR A 956 -6.22 -5.88 -13.91
C THR A 956 -7.09 -5.11 -12.92
N ARG A 957 -8.30 -4.67 -13.31
CA ARG A 957 -9.21 -3.91 -12.43
C ARG A 957 -10.01 -4.77 -11.46
N LEU A 958 -10.51 -5.91 -11.92
CA LEU A 958 -11.55 -6.69 -11.23
C LEU A 958 -11.18 -8.16 -11.02
N GLY A 959 -9.98 -8.58 -11.45
CA GLY A 959 -9.56 -9.96 -11.43
C GLY A 959 -10.23 -10.82 -12.51
N ILE A 960 -9.94 -12.13 -12.50
CA ILE A 960 -10.51 -13.07 -13.46
C ILE A 960 -12.05 -13.13 -13.42
N GLY A 961 -12.64 -12.84 -12.25
CA GLY A 961 -14.09 -12.69 -12.10
C GLY A 961 -14.67 -11.57 -12.97
N GLY A 962 -13.96 -10.45 -13.11
CA GLY A 962 -14.36 -9.35 -13.97
C GLY A 962 -14.41 -9.73 -15.44
N VAL A 963 -13.40 -10.48 -15.91
CA VAL A 963 -13.38 -11.04 -17.27
C VAL A 963 -14.60 -11.93 -17.49
N GLY A 964 -14.88 -12.83 -16.54
CA GLY A 964 -16.05 -13.72 -16.59
C GLY A 964 -17.38 -12.95 -16.70
N ILE A 965 -17.57 -11.89 -15.91
CA ILE A 965 -18.77 -11.05 -15.93
C ILE A 965 -18.90 -10.29 -17.25
N VAL A 966 -17.82 -9.67 -17.74
CA VAL A 966 -17.84 -8.93 -19.02
C VAL A 966 -18.19 -9.89 -20.17
N VAL A 967 -17.55 -11.05 -20.26
CA VAL A 967 -17.85 -12.07 -21.28
C VAL A 967 -19.29 -12.54 -21.17
N TRP A 968 -19.77 -12.82 -19.96
CA TRP A 968 -21.17 -13.21 -19.72
C TRP A 968 -22.15 -12.15 -20.23
N MET A 969 -21.93 -10.87 -19.91
CA MET A 969 -22.78 -9.77 -20.37
C MET A 969 -22.77 -9.63 -21.89
N LEU A 970 -21.61 -9.78 -22.54
CA LEU A 970 -21.51 -9.76 -24.00
C LEU A 970 -22.27 -10.91 -24.64
N VAL A 971 -22.12 -12.14 -24.13
CA VAL A 971 -22.86 -13.32 -24.62
C VAL A 971 -24.36 -13.12 -24.43
N ALA A 972 -24.80 -12.66 -23.26
CA ALA A 972 -26.20 -12.38 -22.97
C ALA A 972 -26.78 -11.30 -23.92
N PHE A 973 -26.02 -10.24 -24.19
CA PHE A 973 -26.37 -9.18 -25.12
C PHE A 973 -26.55 -9.71 -26.54
N PHE A 974 -25.56 -10.40 -27.10
CA PHE A 974 -25.65 -10.88 -28.48
C PHE A 974 -26.70 -11.97 -28.66
N ARG A 975 -26.83 -12.89 -27.69
CA ARG A 975 -27.87 -13.94 -27.73
C ARG A 975 -29.26 -13.33 -27.82
N GLY A 976 -29.50 -12.30 -27.02
CA GLY A 976 -30.81 -11.68 -26.96
C GLY A 976 -31.07 -10.64 -28.07
N ALA A 977 -30.05 -9.92 -28.55
CA ALA A 977 -30.13 -9.10 -29.75
C ALA A 977 -30.42 -9.97 -30.99
N TRP A 978 -29.75 -11.12 -31.11
CA TRP A 978 -29.98 -12.09 -32.18
C TRP A 978 -31.41 -12.65 -32.18
N ALA A 979 -31.96 -12.96 -31.01
CA ALA A 979 -33.34 -13.41 -30.88
C ALA A 979 -34.34 -12.33 -31.34
N GLN A 980 -34.11 -11.06 -30.98
CA GLN A 980 -34.99 -9.95 -31.35
C GLN A 980 -34.88 -9.53 -32.83
N LEU A 981 -33.69 -9.63 -33.44
CA LEU A 981 -33.51 -9.33 -34.87
C LEU A 981 -34.36 -10.24 -35.78
N ARG A 982 -34.78 -11.41 -35.28
CA ARG A 982 -35.69 -12.34 -35.99
C ARG A 982 -37.15 -11.92 -35.95
N THR A 983 -37.57 -11.18 -34.92
CA THR A 983 -39.00 -10.94 -34.63
C THR A 983 -39.41 -9.48 -34.79
N VAL A 984 -38.49 -8.53 -34.65
CA VAL A 984 -38.81 -7.10 -34.68
C VAL A 984 -38.80 -6.56 -36.13
N PRO A 985 -39.89 -5.92 -36.60
CA PRO A 985 -39.93 -5.30 -37.93
C PRO A 985 -39.58 -3.79 -37.92
N GLY A 986 -39.29 -3.24 -39.10
CA GLY A 986 -39.20 -1.79 -39.37
C GLY A 986 -38.02 -1.07 -38.72
N ASP A 987 -38.21 0.22 -38.39
CA ASP A 987 -37.17 1.11 -37.84
C ASP A 987 -36.49 0.55 -36.59
N ARG A 988 -37.23 -0.16 -35.75
CA ARG A 988 -36.71 -0.76 -34.53
C ARG A 988 -35.68 -1.87 -34.83
N ARG A 989 -35.84 -2.58 -35.94
CA ARG A 989 -34.84 -3.56 -36.41
C ARG A 989 -33.56 -2.87 -36.85
N ALA A 990 -33.67 -1.75 -37.57
CA ALA A 990 -32.51 -0.98 -38.01
C ALA A 990 -31.71 -0.43 -36.83
N VAL A 991 -32.39 0.11 -35.81
CA VAL A 991 -31.74 0.57 -34.57
C VAL A 991 -31.05 -0.59 -33.85
N LEU A 992 -31.73 -1.73 -33.65
CA LEU A 992 -31.13 -2.89 -32.98
C LEU A 992 -29.91 -3.44 -33.73
N LEU A 993 -29.96 -3.49 -35.06
CA LEU A 993 -28.84 -3.87 -35.91
C LEU A 993 -27.66 -2.90 -35.73
N GLY A 994 -27.94 -1.60 -35.68
CA GLY A 994 -26.99 -0.55 -35.40
C GLY A 994 -26.33 -0.71 -34.03
N LEU A 995 -27.12 -0.94 -32.97
CA LEU A 995 -26.62 -1.14 -31.59
C LEU A 995 -25.72 -2.38 -31.50
N ALA A 996 -26.11 -3.50 -32.12
CA ALA A 996 -25.29 -4.71 -32.16
C ALA A 996 -23.98 -4.49 -32.94
N SER A 997 -24.04 -3.75 -34.06
CA SER A 997 -22.85 -3.41 -34.85
C SER A 997 -21.94 -2.42 -34.12
N GLY A 998 -22.51 -1.48 -33.36
CA GLY A 998 -21.78 -0.58 -32.47
C GLY A 998 -21.06 -1.30 -31.33
N MET A 999 -21.68 -2.34 -30.76
CA MET A 999 -21.01 -3.22 -29.79
C MET A 999 -19.85 -3.99 -30.43
N ILE A 1000 -20.02 -4.51 -31.65
CA ILE A 1000 -18.93 -5.19 -32.38
C ILE A 1000 -17.78 -4.21 -32.67
N ALA A 1001 -18.09 -2.97 -33.07
CA ALA A 1001 -17.10 -1.92 -33.25
C ALA A 1001 -16.33 -1.63 -31.94
N ALA A 1002 -17.02 -1.60 -30.81
CA ALA A 1002 -16.43 -1.41 -29.49
C ALA A 1002 -15.44 -2.54 -29.14
N LEU A 1003 -15.82 -3.80 -29.38
CA LEU A 1003 -14.98 -4.96 -29.12
C LEU A 1003 -13.75 -5.00 -30.03
N ALA A 1004 -13.93 -4.73 -31.33
CA ALA A 1004 -12.83 -4.71 -32.29
C ALA A 1004 -11.80 -3.61 -31.97
N HIS A 1005 -12.24 -2.41 -31.60
CA HIS A 1005 -11.34 -1.35 -31.12
C HIS A 1005 -10.68 -1.74 -29.80
N GLY A 1006 -11.43 -2.38 -28.88
CA GLY A 1006 -10.98 -2.81 -27.57
C GLY A 1006 -9.90 -3.90 -27.56
N LEU A 1007 -9.56 -4.47 -28.71
CA LEU A 1007 -8.40 -5.38 -28.81
C LEU A 1007 -7.06 -4.65 -28.69
N VAL A 1008 -7.04 -3.33 -28.93
CA VAL A 1008 -5.82 -2.52 -29.01
C VAL A 1008 -5.90 -1.19 -28.22
N ASP A 1009 -6.98 -0.99 -27.47
CA ASP A 1009 -7.23 0.18 -26.62
C ASP A 1009 -8.24 -0.15 -25.48
N HIS A 1010 -8.49 0.79 -24.56
CA HIS A 1010 -9.57 0.63 -23.56
C HIS A 1010 -10.95 0.69 -24.25
N ALA A 1011 -11.91 -0.11 -23.79
CA ALA A 1011 -13.22 -0.19 -24.45
C ALA A 1011 -14.45 0.01 -23.56
N ILE A 1012 -14.34 -0.13 -22.25
CA ILE A 1012 -15.49 -0.03 -21.34
C ILE A 1012 -15.20 0.91 -20.18
N PHE A 1013 -14.07 0.78 -19.50
CA PHE A 1013 -13.80 1.40 -18.19
C PHE A 1013 -13.32 2.86 -18.29
N VAL A 1014 -14.06 3.67 -19.05
CA VAL A 1014 -13.92 5.14 -19.09
C VAL A 1014 -15.33 5.72 -19.06
N ILE A 1015 -15.51 6.88 -18.40
CA ILE A 1015 -16.83 7.43 -18.04
C ILE A 1015 -17.84 7.39 -19.20
N ASP A 1016 -17.55 8.02 -20.33
CA ASP A 1016 -18.47 8.07 -21.46
C ASP A 1016 -18.68 6.68 -22.10
N LEU A 1017 -17.63 5.86 -22.24
CA LEU A 1017 -17.71 4.53 -22.82
C LEU A 1017 -18.49 3.54 -21.94
N ALA A 1018 -18.39 3.65 -20.61
CA ALA A 1018 -19.16 2.84 -19.66
C ALA A 1018 -20.65 3.18 -19.74
N PHE A 1019 -21.00 4.47 -19.84
CA PHE A 1019 -22.37 4.91 -20.08
C PHE A 1019 -22.90 4.44 -21.44
N VAL A 1020 -22.10 4.52 -22.50
CA VAL A 1020 -22.49 4.00 -23.82
C VAL A 1020 -22.66 2.49 -23.77
N PHE A 1021 -21.78 1.75 -23.09
CA PHE A 1021 -21.93 0.31 -22.87
C PHE A 1021 -23.25 -0.01 -22.16
N GLY A 1022 -23.54 0.67 -21.05
CA GLY A 1022 -24.84 0.58 -20.36
C GLY A 1022 -26.02 0.92 -21.27
N LEU A 1023 -25.93 1.96 -22.09
CA LEU A 1023 -26.95 2.33 -23.07
C LEU A 1023 -27.19 1.21 -24.09
N LEU A 1024 -26.13 0.66 -24.69
CA LEU A 1024 -26.23 -0.43 -25.66
C LEU A 1024 -26.94 -1.64 -25.04
N LEU A 1025 -26.53 -2.04 -23.82
CA LEU A 1025 -27.14 -3.16 -23.10
C LEU A 1025 -28.63 -2.92 -22.79
N ALA A 1026 -28.98 -1.74 -22.27
CA ALA A 1026 -30.35 -1.41 -21.90
C ALA A 1026 -31.27 -1.31 -23.11
N MET A 1027 -30.80 -0.72 -24.22
CA MET A 1027 -31.60 -0.47 -25.41
C MET A 1027 -31.80 -1.72 -26.27
N ALA A 1028 -30.87 -2.68 -26.23
CA ALA A 1028 -31.05 -3.96 -26.92
C ALA A 1028 -32.12 -4.83 -26.26
N HIS A 1029 -32.34 -4.71 -24.95
CA HIS A 1029 -33.37 -5.43 -24.20
C HIS A 1029 -34.26 -4.46 -23.41
N PRO A 1030 -35.29 -3.85 -24.01
CA PRO A 1030 -36.22 -3.04 -23.23
C PRO A 1030 -37.17 -3.94 -22.39
N LEU A 1031 -37.49 -3.53 -21.16
CA LEU A 1031 -38.46 -4.21 -20.28
C LEU A 1031 -39.92 -4.16 -20.80
N VAL A 1032 -40.16 -3.46 -21.91
CA VAL A 1032 -41.48 -3.36 -22.52
C VAL A 1032 -41.83 -4.70 -23.17
N ARG A 1033 -42.50 -5.57 -22.40
CA ARG A 1033 -43.32 -6.64 -22.99
C ARG A 1033 -44.29 -5.97 -23.95
N ALA A 1034 -44.23 -6.33 -25.23
CA ALA A 1034 -45.36 -6.10 -26.11
C ALA A 1034 -46.55 -6.81 -25.43
N ARG A 1035 -47.49 -6.05 -24.86
CA ARG A 1035 -48.84 -6.55 -24.69
C ARG A 1035 -49.32 -6.82 -26.10
N SER A 1036 -49.17 -8.07 -26.53
CA SER A 1036 -49.80 -8.62 -27.70
C SER A 1036 -51.29 -8.33 -27.60
N ALA A 1037 -51.77 -7.61 -28.62
CA ALA A 1037 -53.13 -7.54 -29.09
C ALA A 1037 -54.02 -8.70 -28.58
N HIS A 1038 -54.73 -8.47 -27.49
CA HIS A 1038 -55.91 -9.23 -27.03
C HIS A 1038 -56.60 -8.39 -25.95
N MET A 1039 -57.15 -7.25 -26.37
CA MET A 1039 -58.39 -6.67 -25.85
C MET A 1039 -58.87 -5.72 -26.95
N GLY A 1040 -59.81 -6.22 -27.76
CA GLY A 1040 -60.61 -5.35 -28.60
C GLY A 1040 -61.50 -4.45 -27.75
N VAL A 1041 -61.89 -3.34 -28.37
CA VAL A 1041 -63.15 -2.61 -28.12
C VAL A 1041 -63.36 -2.16 -26.67
N ASP A 1042 -63.02 -0.90 -26.36
CA ASP A 1042 -64.04 0.10 -26.01
C ASP A 1042 -63.39 1.50 -25.90
N THR A 1043 -64.21 2.48 -26.31
CA THR A 1043 -63.98 3.91 -26.56
C THR A 1043 -63.35 4.72 -25.44
#